data_AF-A0A172ZM19-F1
#
_entry.id   AF-A0A172ZM19-F1
#
_cell.length_a   1.000
_cell.length_b   1.000
_cell.length_c   1.000
_cell.angle_alpha   90.00
_cell.angle_beta   90.00
_cell.angle_gamma   90.00
#
_symmetry.space_group_name_H-M   'P 1'
#
loop_
_entity.id
_entity.type
_entity.pdbx_description
1 polymer ?
#
loop_
_entity_poly.entity_id
_entity_poly.type
_entity_poly.pdbx_seq_one_letter_code
_entity_poly.pdbx_strand_id
1 'polypeptide(L)'
;MRKVTQKQTNPTSAPSRKPASKSLAQKAAATLSALLLSASLLAACSTSASTATTSSTAATSTISTSAVTTPVKLTSADLVTYKDADRNTDWSADSSTQIKLSSTRAVVTGSGAQASGSTVTISAAGTYVISGKLTDGQIVVNSASEGDVHIILNGVDITNKDSAPIYIQEADNVIMTLQKGTENMITDGSSYVFADSTTDEPSAALFSKADLTINGTGRLNVKANYKDGITSKDDLKIVSGTFNIQAEDDGIVGKDMVAIAQGTFTVIAGGDGIKATNDEDTEKGFVAITDGTFTIKSENDGIQAETKLVTDGGSYNITTGGGSANADAHTESMPPGGFGGGGGIPPQMDSEQGTAPAGTNTTTPASTTSETTVSTASVSSSAAVSSTTTVPAKAAAAASSAATNAADTTAAAEETSESAKALKAGGDLVINGGTFNINAKDDSVHSGASVTITGGTLNLATGDDGIHGETNLNITGGKVNITKSYEGLEAAVINVAGGATHVIASDDGVNASEGETTTTADASSSSESANANSTASTTAAQAADTTTTTETAPPADKPTGFGGGGPESAGNALLNISGGTLYVEAGGDGLDANGSITMSGGTVIVNGPTDNGNGTLDYDGTFEMTGGYLVAAGSSGMAQAPSDASTQYSVAMSYSTVQKAGTLVHLQDSEGNNILTFAPDKDYQYVVISSPDLAKGSSYTLYTGGTSTGTAADGLYSDGTYSGGTKGVDFDISSSITWLSESGVSASNPNGGGFGGGGGRPQRNAAQGTAAQNTETTTATN
;
A
#
# COMPACT_ATOMS: atom_id res chain seq x y z
N MET A 1 6.55 -12.15 -67.90
CA MET A 1 7.16 -12.66 -69.16
C MET A 1 7.89 -11.48 -69.81
N ARG A 2 9.07 -11.60 -70.44
CA ARG A 2 9.88 -12.75 -70.87
C ARG A 2 11.28 -12.75 -70.21
N LYS A 3 11.88 -13.95 -70.07
CA LYS A 3 13.32 -14.15 -69.79
C LYS A 3 14.17 -13.79 -71.01
N VAL A 4 15.49 -13.63 -70.82
CA VAL A 4 16.56 -14.44 -71.47
C VAL A 4 17.95 -13.86 -71.10
N THR A 5 19.11 -14.54 -71.07
CA THR A 5 19.61 -15.91 -70.68
C THR A 5 21.16 -15.84 -70.81
N GLN A 6 21.87 -16.88 -70.36
CA GLN A 6 23.27 -17.27 -70.70
C GLN A 6 24.36 -16.67 -69.76
N LYS A 7 25.27 -17.44 -69.11
CA LYS A 7 25.90 -18.78 -69.29
C LYS A 7 27.07 -18.82 -70.29
N GLN A 8 28.30 -18.96 -69.75
CA GLN A 8 29.45 -19.81 -70.19
C GLN A 8 30.61 -19.54 -69.19
N THR A 9 31.19 -20.49 -68.43
CA THR A 9 32.19 -21.55 -68.76
C THR A 9 33.45 -21.00 -69.45
N ASN A 10 34.71 -21.31 -69.12
CA ASN A 10 35.34 -22.38 -68.30
C ASN A 10 36.84 -21.96 -67.98
N PRO A 11 37.85 -22.83 -67.71
CA PRO A 11 38.20 -23.46 -66.43
C PRO A 11 39.73 -23.35 -66.03
N THR A 12 40.16 -24.17 -65.05
CA THR A 12 41.56 -24.61 -64.73
C THR A 12 42.52 -23.54 -64.15
N SER A 13 43.40 -23.83 -63.16
CA SER A 13 43.97 -25.11 -62.67
C SER A 13 44.19 -25.13 -61.13
N ALA A 14 44.53 -26.29 -60.56
CA ALA A 14 44.64 -26.57 -59.12
C ALA A 14 46.02 -27.21 -58.78
N PRO A 15 46.28 -27.90 -57.63
CA PRO A 15 45.75 -27.82 -56.25
C PRO A 15 46.88 -27.78 -55.16
N SER A 16 46.56 -27.65 -53.86
CA SER A 16 47.14 -28.54 -52.81
C SER A 16 46.46 -28.46 -51.41
N ARG A 17 46.35 -29.64 -50.77
CA ARG A 17 46.26 -29.98 -49.33
C ARG A 17 45.33 -29.22 -48.35
N LYS A 18 44.27 -29.94 -47.91
CA LYS A 18 43.68 -29.96 -46.54
C LYS A 18 44.62 -30.69 -45.54
N PRO A 19 44.38 -30.77 -44.20
CA PRO A 19 43.11 -30.58 -43.45
C PRO A 19 43.17 -29.81 -42.09
N ALA A 20 41.98 -29.58 -41.48
CA ALA A 20 41.65 -29.54 -40.02
C ALA A 20 42.45 -28.63 -39.03
N SER A 21 41.99 -28.21 -37.84
CA SER A 21 40.65 -28.02 -37.23
C SER A 21 40.80 -27.34 -35.85
N LYS A 22 39.79 -26.54 -35.42
CA LYS A 22 39.49 -26.07 -34.04
C LYS A 22 40.44 -25.08 -33.30
N SER A 23 39.76 -24.10 -32.67
CA SER A 23 40.06 -23.35 -31.42
C SER A 23 41.45 -22.74 -31.17
N LEU A 24 41.48 -21.42 -30.93
CA LEU A 24 42.49 -20.79 -30.07
C LEU A 24 41.82 -19.97 -28.96
N ALA A 25 42.11 -20.36 -27.72
CA ALA A 25 42.12 -19.48 -26.56
C ALA A 25 43.57 -19.31 -26.08
N GLN A 26 43.84 -18.23 -25.34
CA GLN A 26 45.02 -17.96 -24.50
C GLN A 26 46.43 -17.80 -25.12
N LYS A 27 47.05 -16.67 -24.75
CA LYS A 27 48.48 -16.38 -24.44
C LYS A 27 48.51 -14.87 -24.05
N ALA A 28 48.93 -14.37 -22.87
CA ALA A 28 50.12 -14.61 -22.03
C ALA A 28 51.46 -14.44 -22.79
N ALA A 29 52.54 -13.80 -22.32
CA ALA A 29 52.89 -12.96 -21.16
C ALA A 29 54.36 -12.48 -21.35
N ALA A 30 54.98 -11.48 -20.69
CA ALA A 30 54.59 -10.26 -19.94
C ALA A 30 55.89 -9.45 -19.64
N THR A 31 55.84 -8.18 -19.19
CA THR A 31 57.05 -7.40 -18.77
C THR A 31 56.86 -6.59 -17.49
N LEU A 32 57.94 -6.50 -16.69
CA LEU A 32 57.98 -6.09 -15.28
C LEU A 32 59.07 -5.01 -15.06
N SER A 33 58.79 -3.98 -14.23
CA SER A 33 59.72 -3.20 -13.35
C SER A 33 59.18 -1.78 -13.08
N ALA A 34 59.50 -1.05 -11.99
CA ALA A 34 59.84 -1.36 -10.60
C ALA A 34 60.09 -0.02 -9.84
N LEU A 35 59.38 0.24 -8.72
CA LEU A 35 59.75 1.10 -7.56
C LEU A 35 58.51 1.12 -6.62
N LEU A 36 58.45 0.65 -5.37
CA LEU A 36 59.29 0.67 -4.14
C LEU A 36 59.12 1.92 -3.24
N LEU A 37 58.67 1.63 -2.00
CA LEU A 37 58.61 2.46 -0.78
C LEU A 37 57.62 3.65 -0.82
N SER A 38 56.93 4.00 0.28
CA SER A 38 57.27 3.84 1.70
C SER A 38 56.09 3.43 2.60
N ALA A 39 56.39 2.77 3.73
CA ALA A 39 55.42 2.43 4.77
C ALA A 39 55.81 3.02 6.15
N SER A 40 54.85 3.00 7.06
CA SER A 40 54.97 2.83 8.53
C SER A 40 55.07 4.04 9.48
N LEU A 41 54.51 3.80 10.69
CA LEU A 41 54.67 4.47 12.00
C LEU A 41 53.92 5.80 12.24
N LEU A 42 53.49 6.14 13.47
CA LEU A 42 52.91 5.36 14.58
C LEU A 42 52.27 6.35 15.59
N ALA A 43 51.59 5.84 16.62
CA ALA A 43 50.86 6.60 17.65
C ALA A 43 51.64 7.71 18.38
N ALA A 44 50.90 8.72 18.87
CA ALA A 44 51.30 9.59 19.97
C ALA A 44 50.12 9.78 20.94
N CYS A 45 50.21 9.16 22.11
CA CYS A 45 49.30 9.43 23.24
C CYS A 45 49.73 10.69 24.00
N SER A 46 48.78 11.37 24.64
CA SER A 46 49.04 12.28 25.76
C SER A 46 48.22 11.87 26.98
N THR A 47 48.86 11.26 27.96
CA THR A 47 48.27 10.96 29.28
C THR A 47 48.58 12.06 30.28
N SER A 48 47.57 12.53 31.00
CA SER A 48 47.72 13.24 32.29
C SER A 48 47.07 12.39 33.37
N ALA A 49 47.70 12.31 34.55
CA ALA A 49 47.41 11.26 35.54
C ALA A 49 46.63 11.76 36.77
N SER A 50 45.90 10.82 37.40
CA SER A 50 45.36 10.85 38.77
C SER A 50 44.25 11.87 39.05
N THR A 51 43.06 11.46 39.49
CA THR A 51 42.86 10.91 40.85
C THR A 51 41.64 9.99 40.93
N ALA A 52 41.75 8.90 41.69
CA ALA A 52 40.68 7.92 41.85
C ALA A 52 39.69 8.32 42.97
N THR A 53 38.40 8.31 42.64
CA THR A 53 37.30 8.29 43.61
C THR A 53 36.30 7.22 43.17
N THR A 54 35.98 6.30 44.08
CA THR A 54 35.04 5.20 43.84
C THR A 54 33.60 5.68 43.71
N SER A 55 33.00 5.46 42.54
CA SER A 55 31.54 5.57 42.32
C SER A 55 31.05 4.34 41.59
N SER A 56 29.86 3.87 41.95
CA SER A 56 29.25 2.62 41.48
C SER A 56 28.94 2.62 39.98
N THR A 57 29.36 1.57 39.29
CA THR A 57 28.97 1.30 37.90
C THR A 57 27.46 1.05 37.79
N ALA A 58 26.71 2.03 37.30
CA ALA A 58 25.41 1.77 36.71
C ALA A 58 25.64 1.04 35.37
N ALA A 59 24.88 -0.02 35.11
CA ALA A 59 24.93 -0.69 33.83
C ALA A 59 24.36 0.24 32.75
N THR A 60 25.19 0.65 31.79
CA THR A 60 24.71 1.34 30.60
C THR A 60 24.00 0.32 29.72
N SER A 61 22.67 0.33 29.72
CA SER A 61 21.88 -0.39 28.74
C SER A 61 22.20 0.20 27.37
N THR A 62 23.01 -0.49 26.58
CA THR A 62 23.18 -0.18 25.17
C THR A 62 21.89 -0.56 24.47
N ILE A 63 21.05 0.44 24.19
CA ILE A 63 19.90 0.28 23.28
C ILE A 63 20.49 -0.23 21.96
N SER A 64 20.05 -1.41 21.54
CA SER A 64 20.30 -1.87 20.18
C SER A 64 19.53 -0.93 19.27
N THR A 65 20.25 -0.06 18.56
CA THR A 65 19.68 0.61 17.38
C THR A 65 19.33 -0.49 16.38
N SER A 66 18.07 -0.93 16.37
CA SER A 66 17.51 -1.76 15.32
C SER A 66 17.84 -1.07 14.00
N ALA A 67 18.64 -1.74 13.17
CA ALA A 67 19.15 -1.13 11.96
C ALA A 67 17.95 -0.82 11.07
N VAL A 68 17.80 0.47 10.69
CA VAL A 68 16.89 0.89 9.61
C VAL A 68 17.18 -0.03 8.42
N THR A 69 16.23 -0.92 8.14
CA THR A 69 16.31 -1.86 7.02
C THR A 69 16.37 -1.01 5.77
N THR A 70 17.48 -1.10 5.03
CA THR A 70 17.61 -0.33 3.78
C THR A 70 16.48 -0.79 2.84
N PRO A 71 15.57 0.11 2.44
CA PRO A 71 14.36 -0.29 1.73
C PRO A 71 14.71 -1.03 0.44
N VAL A 72 13.89 -2.03 0.10
CA VAL A 72 14.14 -2.90 -1.04
C VAL A 72 14.03 -2.06 -2.31
N LYS A 73 15.18 -1.82 -2.96
CA LYS A 73 15.24 -1.11 -4.23
C LYS A 73 14.97 -2.07 -5.38
N LEU A 74 13.69 -2.34 -5.64
CA LEU A 74 13.19 -3.22 -6.69
C LEU A 74 12.46 -2.41 -7.77
N THR A 75 12.75 -2.66 -9.04
CA THR A 75 12.08 -2.04 -10.20
C THR A 75 11.48 -3.09 -11.12
N SER A 76 10.57 -2.70 -12.02
CA SER A 76 9.98 -3.64 -12.99
C SER A 76 11.03 -4.30 -13.90
N ALA A 77 12.16 -3.62 -14.14
CA ALA A 77 13.28 -4.12 -14.93
C ALA A 77 14.14 -5.18 -14.21
N ASP A 78 14.06 -5.27 -12.88
CA ASP A 78 14.72 -6.32 -12.10
C ASP A 78 13.92 -7.64 -12.14
N LEU A 79 12.60 -7.56 -12.34
CA LEU A 79 11.70 -8.71 -12.46
C LEU A 79 11.50 -9.17 -13.91
N VAL A 80 11.41 -8.25 -14.87
CA VAL A 80 10.97 -8.56 -16.24
C VAL A 80 11.99 -8.12 -17.29
N THR A 81 12.40 -9.07 -18.14
CA THR A 81 13.06 -8.79 -19.41
C THR A 81 12.13 -9.05 -20.59
N TYR A 82 11.77 -7.99 -21.30
CA TYR A 82 11.13 -8.10 -22.62
C TYR A 82 12.18 -8.34 -23.71
N LYS A 83 11.99 -9.37 -24.52
CA LYS A 83 12.87 -9.74 -25.65
C LYS A 83 12.64 -8.81 -26.86
N ASP A 84 13.47 -8.96 -27.91
CA ASP A 84 13.24 -8.26 -29.19
C ASP A 84 11.98 -8.78 -29.91
N ALA A 85 11.71 -10.08 -29.80
CA ALA A 85 10.51 -10.72 -30.36
C ALA A 85 9.22 -10.12 -29.76
N ASP A 86 9.18 -9.90 -28.44
CA ASP A 86 8.06 -9.31 -27.71
C ASP A 86 7.66 -7.93 -28.26
N ARG A 87 8.62 -7.19 -28.82
CA ARG A 87 8.43 -5.87 -29.43
C ARG A 87 8.18 -5.91 -30.94
N ASN A 88 8.25 -7.08 -31.56
CA ASN A 88 8.08 -7.22 -33.00
C ASN A 88 6.61 -7.03 -33.41
N THR A 89 6.33 -5.91 -34.10
CA THR A 89 5.04 -5.61 -34.72
C THR A 89 5.03 -5.83 -36.24
N ASP A 90 6.16 -6.23 -36.82
CA ASP A 90 6.34 -6.25 -38.27
C ASP A 90 5.78 -7.53 -38.89
N TRP A 91 5.08 -7.37 -40.01
CA TRP A 91 4.56 -8.47 -40.82
C TRP A 91 4.45 -8.04 -42.29
N SER A 92 4.28 -9.01 -43.20
CA SER A 92 4.03 -8.74 -44.62
C SER A 92 2.95 -9.67 -45.18
N ALA A 93 2.05 -9.10 -45.99
CA ALA A 93 0.98 -9.84 -46.65
C ALA A 93 1.47 -10.93 -47.64
N ASP A 94 2.73 -10.84 -48.09
CA ASP A 94 3.34 -11.81 -49.01
C ASP A 94 3.99 -13.01 -48.27
N SER A 95 4.27 -12.87 -46.98
CA SER A 95 4.96 -13.90 -46.15
C SER A 95 4.10 -14.47 -45.03
N SER A 96 2.95 -13.86 -44.73
CA SER A 96 2.06 -14.27 -43.64
C SER A 96 0.90 -15.12 -44.15
N THR A 97 0.40 -16.03 -43.31
CA THR A 97 -0.83 -16.76 -43.59
C THR A 97 -2.03 -15.85 -43.32
N GLN A 98 -2.85 -15.61 -44.33
CA GLN A 98 -4.00 -14.73 -44.24
C GLN A 98 -5.25 -15.50 -43.79
N ILE A 99 -5.90 -15.05 -42.71
CA ILE A 99 -7.14 -15.59 -42.19
C ILE A 99 -8.24 -14.52 -42.36
N LYS A 100 -9.20 -14.80 -43.26
CA LYS A 100 -10.31 -13.89 -43.56
C LYS A 100 -11.61 -14.43 -43.00
N LEU A 101 -12.22 -13.66 -42.10
CA LEU A 101 -13.45 -14.00 -41.41
C LEU A 101 -14.66 -13.46 -42.18
N SER A 102 -15.74 -14.25 -42.28
CA SER A 102 -16.90 -13.97 -43.14
C SER A 102 -18.23 -14.47 -42.53
N SER A 103 -18.57 -13.88 -41.38
CA SER A 103 -19.74 -14.13 -40.52
C SER A 103 -19.87 -15.56 -40.01
N THR A 104 -20.15 -16.52 -40.88
CA THR A 104 -20.41 -17.93 -40.55
C THR A 104 -19.30 -18.88 -41.00
N ARG A 105 -18.20 -18.34 -41.55
CA ARG A 105 -17.03 -19.12 -41.96
C ARG A 105 -15.75 -18.29 -41.93
N ALA A 106 -14.62 -18.99 -41.86
CA ALA A 106 -13.30 -18.43 -42.13
C ALA A 106 -12.70 -18.99 -43.44
N VAL A 107 -11.76 -18.25 -44.03
CA VAL A 107 -10.97 -18.67 -45.20
C VAL A 107 -9.50 -18.44 -44.89
N VAL A 108 -8.70 -19.52 -44.98
CA VAL A 108 -7.24 -19.45 -44.82
C VAL A 108 -6.55 -19.45 -46.18
N THR A 109 -5.57 -18.57 -46.37
CA THR A 109 -4.68 -18.52 -47.53
C THR A 109 -3.24 -18.50 -47.02
N GLY A 110 -2.54 -19.64 -47.09
CA GLY A 110 -1.20 -19.82 -46.56
C GLY A 110 -0.99 -21.26 -46.06
N SER A 111 -0.05 -21.43 -45.13
CA SER A 111 0.26 -22.70 -44.45
C SER A 111 0.16 -22.56 -42.93
N GLY A 112 0.16 -23.68 -42.20
CA GLY A 112 0.18 -23.69 -40.74
C GLY A 112 -1.14 -23.34 -40.05
N ALA A 113 -2.21 -23.03 -40.80
CA ALA A 113 -3.56 -22.90 -40.27
C ALA A 113 -4.60 -23.56 -41.20
N GLN A 114 -5.72 -24.01 -40.62
CA GLN A 114 -6.84 -24.63 -41.34
C GLN A 114 -8.17 -24.11 -40.79
N ALA A 115 -9.18 -23.93 -41.66
CA ALA A 115 -10.53 -23.55 -41.24
C ALA A 115 -11.50 -24.73 -41.38
N SER A 116 -12.29 -24.97 -40.34
CA SER A 116 -13.42 -25.89 -40.31
C SER A 116 -14.69 -25.09 -39.96
N GLY A 117 -15.46 -24.71 -40.99
CA GLY A 117 -16.59 -23.80 -40.81
C GLY A 117 -16.13 -22.43 -40.31
N SER A 118 -16.59 -22.04 -39.12
CA SER A 118 -16.20 -20.80 -38.43
C SER A 118 -15.07 -20.98 -37.41
N THR A 119 -14.58 -22.19 -37.17
CA THR A 119 -13.38 -22.43 -36.35
C THR A 119 -12.13 -22.42 -37.21
N VAL A 120 -11.06 -21.75 -36.76
CA VAL A 120 -9.74 -21.77 -37.38
C VAL A 120 -8.73 -22.36 -36.40
N THR A 121 -7.99 -23.37 -36.80
CA THR A 121 -6.91 -23.96 -36.00
C THR A 121 -5.56 -23.59 -36.62
N ILE A 122 -4.75 -22.85 -35.88
CA ILE A 122 -3.33 -22.59 -36.13
C ILE A 122 -2.55 -23.73 -35.48
N SER A 123 -1.67 -24.37 -36.23
CA SER A 123 -0.99 -25.62 -35.84
C SER A 123 0.50 -25.68 -36.20
N ALA A 124 1.14 -24.52 -36.35
CA ALA A 124 2.58 -24.37 -36.52
C ALA A 124 3.02 -22.94 -36.15
N ALA A 125 4.29 -22.77 -35.78
CA ALA A 125 4.94 -21.46 -35.69
C ALA A 125 4.86 -20.67 -37.01
N GLY A 126 4.82 -19.34 -36.94
CA GLY A 126 4.71 -18.44 -38.09
C GLY A 126 3.77 -17.24 -37.87
N THR A 127 3.62 -16.40 -38.88
CA THR A 127 2.81 -15.16 -38.80
C THR A 127 1.42 -15.34 -39.44
N TYR A 128 0.38 -14.97 -38.70
CA TYR A 128 -1.03 -15.18 -39.04
C TYR A 128 -1.82 -13.87 -38.96
N VAL A 129 -2.30 -13.37 -40.10
CA VAL A 129 -3.00 -12.08 -40.18
C VAL A 129 -4.51 -12.29 -40.24
N ILE A 130 -5.21 -11.95 -39.17
CA ILE A 130 -6.63 -12.18 -38.97
C ILE A 130 -7.41 -10.87 -39.24
N SER A 131 -8.46 -10.93 -40.05
CA SER A 131 -9.28 -9.76 -40.39
C SER A 131 -10.73 -10.13 -40.72
N GLY A 132 -11.67 -9.23 -40.42
CA GLY A 132 -13.10 -9.40 -40.69
C GLY A 132 -13.89 -9.94 -39.48
N LYS A 133 -15.14 -10.39 -39.73
CA LYS A 133 -16.09 -10.74 -38.68
C LYS A 133 -16.43 -12.24 -38.62
N LEU A 134 -16.56 -12.81 -37.42
CA LEU A 134 -17.33 -14.03 -37.12
C LEU A 134 -18.48 -13.68 -36.17
N THR A 135 -19.67 -14.17 -36.47
CA THR A 135 -20.86 -14.06 -35.58
C THR A 135 -21.03 -15.24 -34.65
N ASP A 136 -20.28 -16.31 -34.90
CA ASP A 136 -20.14 -17.51 -34.06
C ASP A 136 -18.90 -18.27 -34.53
N GLY A 137 -17.83 -18.28 -33.73
CA GLY A 137 -16.65 -19.10 -34.03
C GLY A 137 -15.40 -18.68 -33.27
N GLN A 138 -14.35 -19.46 -33.45
CA GLN A 138 -13.17 -19.47 -32.58
C GLN A 138 -11.87 -19.50 -33.40
N ILE A 139 -10.86 -18.78 -32.91
CA ILE A 139 -9.47 -18.96 -33.32
C ILE A 139 -8.79 -19.84 -32.27
N VAL A 140 -8.33 -21.01 -32.67
CA VAL A 140 -7.59 -21.96 -31.82
C VAL A 140 -6.11 -21.93 -32.21
N VAL A 141 -5.22 -21.82 -31.24
CA VAL A 141 -3.79 -22.11 -31.43
C VAL A 141 -3.47 -23.43 -30.73
N ASN A 142 -3.02 -24.41 -31.49
CA ASN A 142 -2.64 -25.73 -30.99
C ASN A 142 -1.42 -26.20 -31.83
N SER A 143 -0.24 -25.73 -31.42
CA SER A 143 1.03 -25.85 -32.13
C SER A 143 2.11 -26.42 -31.22
N ALA A 144 2.21 -27.74 -31.17
CA ALA A 144 3.30 -28.50 -30.53
C ALA A 144 4.69 -28.35 -31.23
N SER A 145 4.92 -27.25 -31.96
CA SER A 145 6.16 -26.94 -32.67
C SER A 145 6.90 -25.81 -31.96
N GLU A 146 8.22 -25.94 -31.79
CA GLU A 146 9.09 -24.86 -31.32
C GLU A 146 8.98 -23.61 -32.22
N GLY A 147 9.04 -22.42 -31.60
CA GLY A 147 9.01 -21.11 -32.25
C GLY A 147 7.68 -20.35 -32.12
N ASP A 148 7.77 -19.03 -32.30
CA ASP A 148 6.66 -18.10 -32.06
C ASP A 148 5.47 -18.31 -33.01
N VAL A 149 4.25 -18.28 -32.45
CA VAL A 149 3.02 -18.05 -33.19
C VAL A 149 2.69 -16.55 -33.14
N HIS A 150 2.91 -15.84 -34.24
CA HIS A 150 2.73 -14.39 -34.32
C HIS A 150 1.37 -14.04 -34.94
N ILE A 151 0.40 -13.66 -34.11
CA ILE A 151 -0.97 -13.32 -34.53
C ILE A 151 -1.08 -11.80 -34.73
N ILE A 152 -1.52 -11.37 -35.90
CA ILE A 152 -1.86 -9.97 -36.18
C ILE A 152 -3.38 -9.81 -36.18
N LEU A 153 -3.92 -9.10 -35.18
CA LEU A 153 -5.32 -8.70 -35.16
C LEU A 153 -5.50 -7.41 -35.98
N ASN A 154 -6.06 -7.54 -37.18
CA ASN A 154 -6.14 -6.49 -38.20
C ASN A 154 -7.60 -6.18 -38.55
N GLY A 155 -8.34 -5.64 -37.58
CA GLY A 155 -9.76 -5.33 -37.71
C GLY A 155 -10.62 -6.58 -37.61
N VAL A 156 -10.52 -7.29 -36.48
CA VAL A 156 -11.35 -8.47 -36.19
C VAL A 156 -12.59 -8.12 -35.38
N ASP A 157 -13.65 -8.88 -35.57
CA ASP A 157 -14.88 -8.82 -34.78
C ASP A 157 -15.36 -10.27 -34.59
N ILE A 158 -15.05 -10.88 -33.45
CA ILE A 158 -15.22 -12.32 -33.22
C ILE A 158 -16.18 -12.51 -32.05
N THR A 159 -17.41 -12.94 -32.35
CA THR A 159 -18.32 -13.49 -31.35
C THR A 159 -18.22 -15.01 -31.33
N ASN A 160 -18.15 -15.60 -30.14
CA ASN A 160 -18.35 -17.02 -29.89
C ASN A 160 -19.45 -17.15 -28.81
N LYS A 161 -20.49 -17.97 -28.99
CA LYS A 161 -21.62 -18.04 -28.04
C LYS A 161 -21.46 -19.09 -26.95
N ASP A 162 -20.54 -20.03 -27.10
CA ASP A 162 -20.40 -21.19 -26.21
C ASP A 162 -18.95 -21.50 -25.83
N SER A 163 -17.99 -20.62 -26.15
CA SER A 163 -16.60 -20.71 -25.69
C SER A 163 -15.87 -19.37 -25.90
N ALA A 164 -14.56 -19.35 -25.65
CA ALA A 164 -13.68 -18.22 -25.93
C ALA A 164 -13.58 -17.92 -27.43
N PRO A 165 -13.62 -16.64 -27.87
CA PRO A 165 -13.29 -16.23 -29.24
C PRO A 165 -11.86 -16.59 -29.68
N ILE A 166 -10.89 -16.53 -28.77
CA ILE A 166 -9.49 -16.90 -29.01
C ILE A 166 -9.02 -17.84 -27.89
N TYR A 167 -8.62 -19.05 -28.26
CA TYR A 167 -8.16 -20.09 -27.32
C TYR A 167 -6.79 -20.63 -27.77
N ILE A 168 -5.75 -20.29 -27.02
CA ILE A 168 -4.41 -20.86 -27.18
C ILE A 168 -4.32 -22.08 -26.26
N GLN A 169 -4.38 -23.26 -26.87
CA GLN A 169 -4.32 -24.58 -26.22
C GLN A 169 -2.87 -25.04 -25.99
N GLU A 170 -1.99 -24.75 -26.96
CA GLU A 170 -0.59 -25.16 -26.95
C GLU A 170 0.21 -24.29 -27.94
N ALA A 171 1.33 -23.74 -27.49
CA ALA A 171 2.36 -23.06 -28.28
C ALA A 171 3.65 -22.99 -27.46
N ASP A 172 4.79 -22.76 -28.10
CA ASP A 172 6.05 -22.40 -27.42
C ASP A 172 5.98 -20.96 -26.87
N ASN A 173 5.48 -20.03 -27.69
CA ASN A 173 5.20 -18.64 -27.32
C ASN A 173 4.16 -18.05 -28.30
N VAL A 174 3.25 -17.21 -27.83
CA VAL A 174 2.30 -16.47 -28.67
C VAL A 174 2.54 -14.97 -28.57
N ILE A 175 2.80 -14.33 -29.71
CA ILE A 175 2.92 -12.88 -29.82
C ILE A 175 1.68 -12.37 -30.57
N MET A 176 0.88 -11.53 -29.93
CA MET A 176 -0.33 -10.93 -30.50
C MET A 176 -0.13 -9.44 -30.76
N THR A 177 -0.03 -9.06 -32.03
CA THR A 177 0.06 -7.66 -32.47
C THR A 177 -1.33 -7.08 -32.74
N LEU A 178 -1.70 -6.06 -31.98
CA LEU A 178 -2.84 -5.19 -32.25
C LEU A 178 -2.45 -4.22 -33.38
N GLN A 179 -2.96 -4.48 -34.60
CA GLN A 179 -2.55 -3.72 -35.79
C GLN A 179 -2.91 -2.23 -35.64
N LYS A 180 -1.91 -1.37 -35.85
CA LYS A 180 -2.05 0.09 -35.82
C LYS A 180 -3.21 0.57 -36.69
N GLY A 181 -4.08 1.39 -36.09
CA GLY A 181 -5.23 2.00 -36.76
C GLY A 181 -6.44 1.07 -36.90
N THR A 182 -6.43 -0.09 -36.25
CA THR A 182 -7.58 -1.02 -36.22
C THR A 182 -8.19 -1.09 -34.83
N GLU A 183 -9.49 -1.39 -34.81
CA GLU A 183 -10.20 -1.83 -33.62
C GLU A 183 -10.52 -3.31 -33.78
N ASN A 184 -10.26 -4.07 -32.72
CA ASN A 184 -10.49 -5.50 -32.66
C ASN A 184 -11.50 -5.75 -31.55
N MET A 185 -12.54 -6.54 -31.82
CA MET A 185 -13.59 -6.88 -30.86
C MET A 185 -13.60 -8.39 -30.66
N ILE A 186 -13.58 -8.83 -29.41
CA ILE A 186 -13.87 -10.22 -29.03
C ILE A 186 -15.02 -10.24 -28.03
N THR A 187 -15.95 -11.18 -28.19
CA THR A 187 -17.10 -11.37 -27.30
C THR A 187 -17.40 -12.85 -27.17
N ASP A 188 -17.33 -13.38 -25.96
CA ASP A 188 -17.62 -14.79 -25.67
C ASP A 188 -19.10 -15.02 -25.32
N GLY A 189 -19.43 -16.26 -24.93
CA GLY A 189 -20.73 -16.63 -24.40
C GLY A 189 -20.84 -16.34 -22.91
N SER A 190 -22.06 -16.29 -22.37
CA SER A 190 -22.28 -16.22 -20.92
C SER A 190 -22.22 -17.59 -20.21
N SER A 191 -21.82 -18.63 -20.95
CA SER A 191 -21.71 -20.01 -20.49
C SER A 191 -20.89 -20.79 -21.50
N TYR A 192 -19.90 -21.55 -21.05
CA TYR A 192 -19.03 -22.31 -21.96
C TYR A 192 -19.46 -23.79 -22.06
N VAL A 193 -19.24 -24.36 -23.25
CA VAL A 193 -19.40 -25.78 -23.56
C VAL A 193 -18.00 -26.37 -23.70
N PHE A 194 -17.57 -27.09 -22.67
CA PHE A 194 -16.27 -27.73 -22.62
C PHE A 194 -16.20 -29.01 -23.48
N ALA A 195 -14.98 -29.40 -23.88
CA ALA A 195 -14.75 -30.60 -24.68
C ALA A 195 -15.06 -31.91 -23.94
N ASP A 196 -14.91 -31.88 -22.62
CA ASP A 196 -15.30 -32.93 -21.68
C ASP A 196 -15.72 -32.30 -20.34
N SER A 197 -16.30 -33.09 -19.44
CA SER A 197 -16.81 -32.63 -18.14
C SER A 197 -15.77 -32.59 -17.02
N THR A 198 -14.48 -32.72 -17.35
CA THR A 198 -13.36 -32.71 -16.38
C THR A 198 -12.44 -31.50 -16.53
N THR A 199 -12.67 -30.66 -17.55
CA THR A 199 -12.01 -29.38 -17.73
C THR A 199 -12.97 -28.21 -17.51
N ASP A 200 -12.43 -27.15 -16.94
CA ASP A 200 -13.00 -25.83 -16.71
C ASP A 200 -12.41 -24.76 -17.64
N GLU A 201 -11.64 -25.17 -18.66
CA GLU A 201 -10.88 -24.30 -19.55
C GLU A 201 -11.40 -24.36 -21.01
N PRO A 202 -11.45 -23.22 -21.73
CA PRO A 202 -10.93 -21.90 -21.35
C PRO A 202 -11.81 -21.15 -20.33
N SER A 203 -11.21 -20.28 -19.51
CA SER A 203 -11.92 -19.42 -18.54
C SER A 203 -12.11 -17.97 -19.00
N ALA A 204 -11.58 -17.58 -20.17
CA ALA A 204 -11.53 -16.17 -20.57
C ALA A 204 -11.83 -15.96 -22.05
N ALA A 205 -12.30 -14.76 -22.42
CA ALA A 205 -12.58 -14.42 -23.83
C ALA A 205 -11.32 -14.45 -24.72
N LEU A 206 -10.16 -14.11 -24.16
CA LEU A 206 -8.84 -14.46 -24.68
C LEU A 206 -8.13 -15.33 -23.64
N PHE A 207 -8.02 -16.64 -23.90
CA PHE A 207 -7.42 -17.59 -22.97
C PHE A 207 -6.18 -18.26 -23.54
N SER A 208 -5.12 -18.37 -22.75
CA SER A 208 -3.85 -19.00 -23.12
C SER A 208 -3.34 -20.00 -22.10
N LYS A 209 -2.91 -21.17 -22.58
CA LYS A 209 -2.17 -22.20 -21.84
C LYS A 209 -0.65 -22.15 -22.05
N ALA A 210 -0.16 -21.05 -22.60
CA ALA A 210 1.24 -20.80 -22.93
C ALA A 210 1.54 -19.31 -22.76
N ASP A 211 2.83 -18.95 -22.67
CA ASP A 211 3.33 -17.58 -22.71
C ASP A 211 2.59 -16.72 -23.76
N LEU A 212 1.99 -15.63 -23.29
CA LEU A 212 1.26 -14.68 -24.13
C LEU A 212 1.89 -13.29 -24.04
N THR A 213 2.35 -12.77 -25.16
CA THR A 213 2.77 -11.38 -25.32
C THR A 213 1.79 -10.61 -26.18
N ILE A 214 1.32 -9.44 -25.75
CA ILE A 214 0.50 -8.52 -26.55
C ILE A 214 1.26 -7.22 -26.83
N ASN A 215 1.30 -6.80 -28.10
CA ASN A 215 2.00 -5.59 -28.53
C ASN A 215 1.24 -4.81 -29.62
N GLY A 216 1.79 -3.70 -30.07
CA GLY A 216 1.23 -2.88 -31.15
C GLY A 216 0.43 -1.67 -30.65
N THR A 217 -0.16 -0.92 -31.59
CA THR A 217 -0.87 0.34 -31.29
C THR A 217 -2.31 0.35 -31.82
N GLY A 218 -2.88 -0.84 -32.05
CA GLY A 218 -4.31 -1.02 -32.28
C GLY A 218 -5.09 -1.05 -30.97
N ARG A 219 -6.42 -1.10 -31.08
CA ARG A 219 -7.34 -1.29 -29.96
C ARG A 219 -7.83 -2.74 -29.89
N LEU A 220 -7.88 -3.30 -28.69
CA LEU A 220 -8.60 -4.52 -28.35
C LEU A 220 -9.75 -4.16 -27.41
N ASN A 221 -10.97 -4.47 -27.83
CA ASN A 221 -12.17 -4.45 -27.01
C ASN A 221 -12.52 -5.89 -26.66
N VAL A 222 -12.65 -6.16 -25.36
CA VAL A 222 -13.00 -7.47 -24.82
C VAL A 222 -14.32 -7.33 -24.08
N LYS A 223 -15.27 -8.19 -24.42
CA LYS A 223 -16.50 -8.39 -23.65
C LYS A 223 -16.58 -9.85 -23.24
N ALA A 224 -16.07 -10.14 -22.05
CA ALA A 224 -16.18 -11.43 -21.39
C ALA A 224 -17.46 -11.46 -20.54
N ASN A 225 -18.37 -12.36 -20.89
CA ASN A 225 -19.69 -12.56 -20.29
C ASN A 225 -19.71 -13.86 -19.46
N TYR A 226 -18.66 -14.68 -19.54
CA TYR A 226 -18.55 -15.91 -18.76
C TYR A 226 -17.78 -15.68 -17.46
N LYS A 227 -16.52 -15.23 -17.59
CA LYS A 227 -15.62 -14.90 -16.49
C LYS A 227 -14.60 -13.84 -16.96
N ASP A 228 -13.34 -14.22 -17.15
CA ASP A 228 -12.22 -13.31 -17.27
C ASP A 228 -12.11 -12.64 -18.66
N GLY A 229 -11.55 -11.44 -18.70
CA GLY A 229 -11.25 -10.74 -19.95
C GLY A 229 -10.12 -11.41 -20.75
N ILE A 230 -8.91 -11.42 -20.18
CA ILE A 230 -7.69 -11.97 -20.78
C ILE A 230 -6.97 -12.82 -19.73
N THR A 231 -6.75 -14.11 -20.00
CA THR A 231 -6.07 -15.02 -19.06
C THR A 231 -4.92 -15.77 -19.71
N SER A 232 -3.74 -15.75 -19.08
CA SER A 232 -2.63 -16.66 -19.35
C SER A 232 -2.41 -17.60 -18.16
N LYS A 233 -2.21 -18.90 -18.42
CA LYS A 233 -1.84 -19.90 -17.40
C LYS A 233 -0.34 -19.95 -17.10
N ASP A 234 0.48 -19.20 -17.86
CA ASP A 234 1.91 -18.97 -17.65
C ASP A 234 2.16 -17.44 -17.65
N ASP A 235 3.25 -16.95 -18.27
CA ASP A 235 3.56 -15.52 -18.38
C ASP A 235 2.49 -14.75 -19.20
N LEU A 236 2.12 -13.54 -18.75
CA LEU A 236 1.42 -12.55 -19.55
C LEU A 236 2.21 -11.24 -19.65
N LYS A 237 2.64 -10.89 -20.86
CA LYS A 237 3.39 -9.66 -21.17
C LYS A 237 2.54 -8.72 -22.03
N ILE A 238 2.42 -7.46 -21.64
CA ILE A 238 1.77 -6.41 -22.43
C ILE A 238 2.79 -5.30 -22.70
N VAL A 239 3.31 -5.28 -23.92
CA VAL A 239 4.34 -4.34 -24.36
C VAL A 239 3.70 -3.00 -24.78
N SER A 240 2.54 -3.04 -25.43
CA SER A 240 1.80 -1.86 -25.88
C SER A 240 0.40 -2.22 -26.37
N GLY A 241 -0.53 -1.26 -26.30
CA GLY A 241 -1.86 -1.37 -26.90
C GLY A 241 -2.86 -0.37 -26.31
N THR A 242 -4.10 -0.43 -26.80
CA THR A 242 -5.27 0.14 -26.12
C THR A 242 -6.27 -0.97 -25.82
N PHE A 243 -6.61 -1.15 -24.55
CA PHE A 243 -7.44 -2.21 -24.04
C PHE A 243 -8.71 -1.62 -23.41
N ASN A 244 -9.85 -2.18 -23.78
CA ASN A 244 -11.16 -1.85 -23.22
C ASN A 244 -11.84 -3.17 -22.86
N ILE A 245 -11.83 -3.52 -21.59
CA ILE A 245 -12.20 -4.83 -21.07
C ILE A 245 -13.43 -4.67 -20.18
N GLN A 246 -14.47 -5.46 -20.48
CA GLN A 246 -15.59 -5.73 -19.59
C GLN A 246 -15.56 -7.23 -19.31
N ALA A 247 -15.45 -7.61 -18.04
CA ALA A 247 -15.43 -8.98 -17.55
C ALA A 247 -16.45 -9.13 -16.42
N GLU A 248 -17.10 -10.30 -16.34
CA GLU A 248 -18.00 -10.64 -15.22
C GLU A 248 -17.22 -11.17 -14.01
N ASP A 249 -15.96 -11.58 -14.22
CA ASP A 249 -14.98 -11.99 -13.20
C ASP A 249 -13.74 -11.08 -13.35
N ASP A 250 -12.51 -11.62 -13.32
CA ASP A 250 -11.26 -10.84 -13.41
C ASP A 250 -10.99 -10.17 -14.78
N GLY A 251 -10.39 -8.99 -14.80
CA GLY A 251 -10.10 -8.22 -16.01
C GLY A 251 -8.93 -8.76 -16.84
N ILE A 252 -7.75 -8.84 -16.23
CA ILE A 252 -6.51 -9.34 -16.84
C ILE A 252 -5.81 -10.27 -15.85
N VAL A 253 -5.66 -11.55 -16.19
CA VAL A 253 -5.04 -12.58 -15.34
C VAL A 253 -3.80 -13.15 -16.03
N GLY A 254 -2.69 -13.25 -15.31
CA GLY A 254 -1.52 -14.00 -15.74
C GLY A 254 -1.02 -14.83 -14.56
N LYS A 255 -1.11 -16.16 -14.63
CA LYS A 255 -0.83 -17.03 -13.47
C LYS A 255 0.55 -16.74 -12.89
N ASP A 256 1.58 -16.83 -13.72
CA ASP A 256 2.96 -16.71 -13.28
C ASP A 256 3.42 -15.26 -13.18
N MET A 257 2.95 -14.37 -14.05
CA MET A 257 3.05 -12.92 -13.88
C MET A 257 2.13 -12.14 -14.82
N VAL A 258 1.84 -10.89 -14.47
CA VAL A 258 1.39 -9.84 -15.42
C VAL A 258 2.43 -8.73 -15.50
N ALA A 259 3.05 -8.59 -16.67
CA ALA A 259 4.10 -7.60 -16.92
C ALA A 259 3.67 -6.57 -17.97
N ILE A 260 3.60 -5.29 -17.60
CA ILE A 260 3.12 -4.21 -18.47
C ILE A 260 4.21 -3.16 -18.69
N ALA A 261 4.70 -3.03 -19.92
CA ALA A 261 5.70 -2.02 -20.27
C ALA A 261 5.08 -0.63 -20.49
N GLN A 262 3.97 -0.59 -21.23
CA GLN A 262 3.14 0.60 -21.43
C GLN A 262 1.79 0.22 -22.06
N GLY A 263 0.81 1.12 -22.01
CA GLY A 263 -0.47 0.95 -22.70
C GLY A 263 -1.54 1.93 -22.23
N THR A 264 -2.76 1.74 -22.72
CA THR A 264 -3.95 2.42 -22.19
C THR A 264 -5.00 1.36 -21.90
N PHE A 265 -5.48 1.31 -20.66
CA PHE A 265 -6.35 0.27 -20.12
C PHE A 265 -7.60 0.90 -19.53
N THR A 266 -8.77 0.52 -20.04
CA THR A 266 -10.05 0.69 -19.37
C THR A 266 -10.54 -0.70 -19.01
N VAL A 267 -10.65 -0.99 -17.72
CA VAL A 267 -11.07 -2.30 -17.20
C VAL A 267 -12.29 -2.09 -16.32
N ILE A 268 -13.33 -2.89 -16.57
CA ILE A 268 -14.49 -3.07 -15.71
C ILE A 268 -14.57 -4.57 -15.43
N ALA A 269 -14.39 -4.97 -14.19
CA ALA A 269 -14.33 -6.36 -13.73
C ALA A 269 -15.36 -6.59 -12.61
N GLY A 270 -15.97 -7.79 -12.59
CA GLY A 270 -16.76 -8.25 -11.45
C GLY A 270 -15.89 -8.85 -10.34
N GLY A 271 -14.71 -9.38 -10.71
CA GLY A 271 -13.61 -9.69 -9.82
C GLY A 271 -12.57 -8.58 -9.82
N ASP A 272 -11.30 -8.95 -9.91
CA ASP A 272 -10.16 -8.03 -9.84
C ASP A 272 -9.84 -7.34 -11.18
N GLY A 273 -9.25 -6.15 -11.13
CA GLY A 273 -8.86 -5.43 -12.34
C GLY A 273 -7.70 -6.07 -13.11
N ILE A 274 -6.59 -6.34 -12.41
CA ILE A 274 -5.38 -7.00 -12.93
C ILE A 274 -4.85 -7.94 -11.84
N LYS A 275 -4.54 -9.19 -12.18
CA LYS A 275 -4.24 -10.24 -11.21
C LYS A 275 -3.09 -11.15 -11.66
N ALA A 276 -2.19 -11.48 -10.74
CA ALA A 276 -1.29 -12.62 -10.86
C ALA A 276 -1.52 -13.60 -9.70
N THR A 277 -1.65 -14.90 -10.01
CA THR A 277 -2.31 -15.90 -9.15
C THR A 277 -1.44 -17.09 -8.69
N ASN A 278 -0.15 -17.11 -9.00
CA ASN A 278 0.75 -18.17 -8.54
C ASN A 278 1.28 -17.88 -7.12
N ASP A 279 0.71 -18.56 -6.14
CA ASP A 279 1.07 -18.58 -4.72
C ASP A 279 2.10 -19.68 -4.36
N GLU A 280 2.25 -20.69 -5.22
CA GLU A 280 3.15 -21.85 -5.01
C GLU A 280 4.65 -21.51 -5.18
N ASP A 281 4.99 -20.49 -5.98
CA ASP A 281 6.37 -20.13 -6.35
C ASP A 281 6.65 -18.63 -6.10
N THR A 282 7.56 -18.34 -5.17
CA THR A 282 7.91 -16.98 -4.73
C THR A 282 8.67 -16.15 -5.77
N GLU A 283 9.15 -16.77 -6.86
CA GLU A 283 9.70 -16.07 -8.03
C GLU A 283 8.61 -15.72 -9.07
N LYS A 284 7.37 -16.18 -8.87
CA LYS A 284 6.19 -15.98 -9.74
C LYS A 284 5.09 -15.24 -8.98
N GLY A 285 3.86 -15.18 -9.52
CA GLY A 285 2.70 -14.54 -8.88
C GLY A 285 2.82 -13.02 -8.75
N PHE A 286 3.63 -12.38 -9.59
CA PHE A 286 3.92 -10.95 -9.48
C PHE A 286 3.28 -10.11 -10.58
N VAL A 287 3.03 -8.84 -10.27
CA VAL A 287 2.60 -7.82 -11.24
C VAL A 287 3.69 -6.74 -11.32
N ALA A 288 4.20 -6.48 -12.52
CA ALA A 288 5.27 -5.52 -12.77
C ALA A 288 4.88 -4.52 -13.86
N ILE A 289 4.78 -3.23 -13.51
CA ILE A 289 4.32 -2.17 -14.40
C ILE A 289 5.40 -1.09 -14.53
N THR A 290 5.92 -0.92 -15.74
CA THR A 290 6.91 0.12 -16.05
C THR A 290 6.24 1.49 -16.26
N ASP A 291 5.17 1.54 -17.05
CA ASP A 291 4.41 2.76 -17.37
C ASP A 291 2.99 2.40 -17.90
N GLY A 292 2.14 3.40 -18.12
CA GLY A 292 0.83 3.22 -18.76
C GLY A 292 -0.25 4.21 -18.32
N THR A 293 -1.47 3.99 -18.77
CA THR A 293 -2.65 4.72 -18.26
C THR A 293 -3.76 3.72 -17.96
N PHE A 294 -4.20 3.69 -16.72
CA PHE A 294 -5.14 2.71 -16.18
C PHE A 294 -6.38 3.43 -15.66
N THR A 295 -7.54 2.97 -16.09
CA THR A 295 -8.86 3.31 -15.54
C THR A 295 -9.52 1.99 -15.18
N ILE A 296 -9.46 1.63 -13.90
CA ILE A 296 -9.91 0.33 -13.39
C ILE A 296 -11.13 0.55 -12.52
N LYS A 297 -12.15 -0.26 -12.77
CA LYS A 297 -13.27 -0.48 -11.87
C LYS A 297 -13.40 -1.98 -11.63
N SER A 298 -13.31 -2.37 -10.37
CA SER A 298 -13.50 -3.75 -9.91
C SER A 298 -14.48 -3.72 -8.74
N GLU A 299 -15.22 -4.80 -8.54
CA GLU A 299 -15.91 -4.98 -7.26
C GLU A 299 -14.89 -5.45 -6.20
N ASN A 300 -13.93 -6.31 -6.59
CA ASN A 300 -12.79 -6.72 -5.78
C ASN A 300 -11.55 -5.82 -6.02
N ASP A 301 -10.34 -6.39 -6.00
CA ASP A 301 -9.07 -5.67 -5.94
C ASP A 301 -8.72 -4.98 -7.27
N GLY A 302 -8.10 -3.80 -7.18
CA GLY A 302 -7.77 -3.02 -8.38
C GLY A 302 -6.60 -3.63 -9.15
N ILE A 303 -5.53 -3.97 -8.43
CA ILE A 303 -4.39 -4.76 -8.90
C ILE A 303 -3.96 -5.69 -7.76
N GLN A 304 -4.08 -7.01 -7.96
CA GLN A 304 -3.65 -8.06 -7.03
C GLN A 304 -2.41 -8.81 -7.57
N ALA A 305 -1.46 -9.08 -6.70
CA ALA A 305 -0.36 -10.01 -6.94
C ALA A 305 -0.18 -10.93 -5.71
N GLU A 306 -0.09 -12.25 -5.90
CA GLU A 306 0.19 -13.13 -4.75
C GLU A 306 1.56 -12.84 -4.10
N THR A 307 2.58 -12.45 -4.87
CA THR A 307 3.93 -12.27 -4.31
C THR A 307 4.46 -10.85 -4.32
N LYS A 308 4.41 -10.11 -5.44
CA LYS A 308 5.00 -8.75 -5.53
C LYS A 308 4.24 -7.88 -6.50
N LEU A 309 4.04 -6.62 -6.12
CA LEU A 309 3.50 -5.57 -7.01
C LEU A 309 4.52 -4.45 -7.14
N VAL A 310 5.03 -4.21 -8.35
CA VAL A 310 6.04 -3.17 -8.62
C VAL A 310 5.54 -2.20 -9.68
N THR A 311 5.56 -0.90 -9.34
CA THR A 311 5.17 0.19 -10.26
C THR A 311 6.29 1.23 -10.37
N ASP A 312 6.81 1.42 -11.59
CA ASP A 312 7.88 2.40 -11.86
C ASP A 312 7.35 3.76 -12.36
N GLY A 313 6.11 3.77 -12.87
CA GLY A 313 5.50 4.90 -13.57
C GLY A 313 4.02 4.67 -13.81
N GLY A 314 3.45 5.41 -14.77
CA GLY A 314 2.05 5.32 -15.16
C GLY A 314 1.10 6.28 -14.46
N SER A 315 -0.16 6.27 -14.92
CA SER A 315 -1.28 7.04 -14.37
C SER A 315 -2.45 6.10 -14.09
N TYR A 316 -2.90 6.06 -12.84
CA TYR A 316 -3.88 5.11 -12.34
C TYR A 316 -5.09 5.86 -11.79
N ASN A 317 -6.28 5.47 -12.26
CA ASN A 317 -7.56 5.92 -11.71
C ASN A 317 -8.33 4.65 -11.35
N ILE A 318 -8.35 4.29 -10.07
CA ILE A 318 -8.85 3.00 -9.58
C ILE A 318 -10.05 3.24 -8.67
N THR A 319 -11.10 2.43 -8.83
CA THR A 319 -12.22 2.37 -7.90
C THR A 319 -12.59 0.92 -7.65
N THR A 320 -12.53 0.49 -6.41
CA THR A 320 -12.76 -0.90 -5.95
C THR A 320 -13.96 -0.94 -4.99
N GLY A 321 -14.81 -1.97 -5.05
CA GLY A 321 -16.01 -2.11 -4.21
C GLY A 321 -16.95 -0.89 -4.26
N GLY A 322 -17.02 -0.19 -5.38
CA GLY A 322 -17.71 1.09 -5.53
C GLY A 322 -17.03 2.30 -4.85
N GLY A 323 -15.96 2.09 -4.09
CA GLY A 323 -15.14 3.09 -3.41
C GLY A 323 -15.56 3.41 -1.97
N SER A 324 -14.79 4.29 -1.33
CA SER A 324 -14.80 4.61 0.12
C SER A 324 -16.11 5.10 0.73
N ALA A 325 -17.13 5.36 -0.09
CA ALA A 325 -18.48 5.68 0.36
C ALA A 325 -19.33 4.42 0.67
N ASN A 326 -18.86 3.24 0.27
CA ASN A 326 -19.51 1.94 0.49
C ASN A 326 -18.74 1.07 1.51
N ALA A 327 -17.74 1.65 2.15
CA ALA A 327 -17.06 1.06 3.28
C ALA A 327 -18.06 0.70 4.39
N ASP A 328 -17.85 -0.43 5.02
CA ASP A 328 -18.60 -0.79 6.22
C ASP A 328 -18.21 0.17 7.37
N ALA A 329 -19.14 0.43 8.28
CA ALA A 329 -18.84 1.33 9.39
C ALA A 329 -18.00 0.58 10.44
N HIS A 330 -16.77 1.02 10.66
CA HIS A 330 -15.98 0.56 11.80
C HIS A 330 -16.75 0.83 13.09
N THR A 331 -17.10 -0.24 13.79
CA THR A 331 -17.80 -0.15 15.07
C THR A 331 -16.86 -0.55 16.19
N GLU A 332 -16.40 0.46 16.92
CA GLU A 332 -15.74 0.26 18.20
C GLU A 332 -16.62 -0.56 19.13
N SER A 333 -16.29 -1.85 19.23
CA SER A 333 -17.08 -2.83 19.98
C SER A 333 -16.72 -2.77 21.45
N MET A 334 -16.93 -1.59 22.06
CA MET A 334 -16.76 -1.36 23.50
C MET A 334 -17.34 -2.55 24.28
N PRO A 335 -16.49 -3.38 24.93
CA PRO A 335 -16.98 -4.49 25.72
C PRO A 335 -17.93 -3.94 26.79
N PRO A 336 -19.01 -4.64 27.17
CA PRO A 336 -19.92 -4.19 28.25
C PRO A 336 -19.25 -4.18 29.64
N GLY A 337 -18.28 -3.28 29.84
CA GLY A 337 -17.50 -3.07 31.05
C GLY A 337 -18.36 -2.47 32.14
N GLY A 338 -18.70 -3.31 33.13
CA GLY A 338 -19.71 -2.97 34.12
C GLY A 338 -19.33 -1.83 35.05
N PHE A 339 -19.92 -0.64 34.85
CA PHE A 339 -20.02 0.39 35.87
C PHE A 339 -20.93 -0.06 37.03
N GLY A 340 -20.34 -0.79 37.97
CA GLY A 340 -20.99 -1.24 39.18
C GLY A 340 -21.24 -0.12 40.19
N GLY A 341 -22.49 0.36 40.26
CA GLY A 341 -23.08 0.85 41.51
C GLY A 341 -22.83 2.32 41.90
N GLY A 342 -23.63 3.23 41.32
CA GLY A 342 -23.75 4.61 41.78
C GLY A 342 -25.13 5.18 41.46
N GLY A 343 -26.13 4.90 42.31
CA GLY A 343 -27.53 5.21 42.01
C GLY A 343 -27.84 6.71 41.92
N GLY A 344 -28.14 7.19 40.72
CA GLY A 344 -28.73 8.49 40.45
C GLY A 344 -29.86 8.36 39.44
N ILE A 345 -31.09 8.75 39.82
CA ILE A 345 -32.26 8.68 38.93
C ILE A 345 -32.14 9.83 37.91
N PRO A 346 -32.08 9.56 36.58
CA PRO A 346 -32.13 10.63 35.60
C PRO A 346 -33.54 11.25 35.58
N PRO A 347 -33.67 12.59 35.61
CA PRO A 347 -34.96 13.23 35.48
C PRO A 347 -35.53 13.04 34.07
N GLN A 348 -36.75 12.50 34.02
CA GLN A 348 -37.57 12.32 32.84
C GLN A 348 -37.71 13.64 32.05
N MET A 349 -37.14 13.70 30.85
CA MET A 349 -37.45 14.77 29.90
C MET A 349 -38.82 14.51 29.26
N ASP A 350 -39.66 15.54 29.27
CA ASP A 350 -41.00 15.51 28.70
C ASP A 350 -40.96 15.55 27.17
N SER A 351 -41.87 14.82 26.53
CA SER A 351 -41.96 14.68 25.09
C SER A 351 -42.98 15.67 24.52
N GLU A 352 -42.60 16.95 24.36
CA GLU A 352 -43.47 17.91 23.68
C GLU A 352 -43.34 17.82 22.15
N GLN A 353 -44.50 17.56 21.53
CA GLN A 353 -44.67 17.28 20.12
C GLN A 353 -44.78 18.58 19.30
N GLY A 354 -43.63 19.08 18.82
CA GLY A 354 -43.55 20.32 18.02
C GLY A 354 -44.10 20.19 16.59
N THR A 355 -45.22 20.83 16.30
CA THR A 355 -45.84 20.89 14.96
C THR A 355 -45.15 21.90 14.03
N ALA A 356 -45.10 21.57 12.73
CA ALA A 356 -44.54 22.46 11.71
C ALA A 356 -45.41 23.72 11.47
N PRO A 357 -44.83 24.93 11.38
CA PRO A 357 -45.55 26.13 10.96
C PRO A 357 -45.58 26.28 9.43
N ALA A 358 -46.77 26.46 8.86
CA ALA A 358 -46.92 26.98 7.50
C ALA A 358 -46.61 28.50 7.45
N GLY A 359 -46.05 28.97 6.34
CA GLY A 359 -45.42 30.30 6.27
C GLY A 359 -46.34 31.50 6.00
N THR A 360 -45.72 32.66 5.81
CA THR A 360 -46.35 33.87 5.25
C THR A 360 -45.44 34.52 4.20
N ASN A 361 -46.07 35.07 3.15
CA ASN A 361 -45.40 35.61 1.96
C ASN A 361 -44.69 36.95 2.23
N THR A 362 -43.54 37.18 1.59
CA THR A 362 -43.29 38.48 0.92
C THR A 362 -42.66 38.27 -0.46
N THR A 363 -42.89 39.24 -1.36
CA THR A 363 -42.77 39.11 -2.82
C THR A 363 -41.47 39.69 -3.37
N THR A 364 -40.81 38.98 -4.29
CA THR A 364 -39.72 39.51 -5.13
C THR A 364 -40.28 40.20 -6.39
N PRO A 365 -39.90 41.45 -6.69
CA PRO A 365 -40.19 42.07 -7.99
C PRO A 365 -39.11 41.73 -9.02
N ALA A 366 -39.53 41.47 -10.27
CA ALA A 366 -38.64 41.30 -11.41
C ALA A 366 -38.08 42.65 -11.91
N SER A 367 -36.93 42.62 -12.57
CA SER A 367 -36.46 43.72 -13.42
C SER A 367 -35.81 43.20 -14.71
N THR A 368 -36.23 43.75 -15.83
CA THR A 368 -35.84 43.39 -17.20
C THR A 368 -34.64 44.19 -17.70
N THR A 369 -33.79 43.53 -18.50
CA THR A 369 -33.06 44.04 -19.68
C THR A 369 -32.51 45.48 -19.70
N SER A 370 -31.21 45.62 -20.02
CA SER A 370 -30.79 46.34 -21.24
C SER A 370 -29.37 45.97 -21.65
N GLU A 371 -29.18 45.80 -22.96
CA GLU A 371 -27.89 45.56 -23.61
C GLU A 371 -27.08 46.85 -23.76
N THR A 372 -25.75 46.74 -23.92
CA THR A 372 -25.01 47.50 -24.93
C THR A 372 -23.77 46.70 -25.36
N THR A 373 -23.52 46.65 -26.67
CA THR A 373 -22.58 45.74 -27.34
C THR A 373 -21.44 46.50 -28.02
N VAL A 374 -20.19 46.00 -27.89
CA VAL A 374 -19.06 46.08 -28.85
C VAL A 374 -18.11 44.92 -28.44
N SER A 375 -17.94 43.77 -29.12
CA SER A 375 -17.75 43.41 -30.53
C SER A 375 -16.38 43.76 -31.14
N THR A 376 -15.46 42.79 -31.10
CA THR A 376 -14.60 42.32 -32.23
C THR A 376 -13.83 41.06 -31.79
N ALA A 377 -14.25 39.87 -32.21
CA ALA A 377 -13.77 39.14 -33.40
C ALA A 377 -12.36 38.50 -33.19
N SER A 378 -12.21 37.21 -32.83
CA SER A 378 -12.62 35.93 -33.44
C SER A 378 -11.70 35.40 -34.56
N VAL A 379 -11.07 34.23 -34.35
CA VAL A 379 -11.00 33.14 -35.34
C VAL A 379 -11.06 31.79 -34.58
N SER A 380 -11.91 30.87 -35.05
CA SER A 380 -12.11 29.49 -34.52
C SER A 380 -11.02 28.52 -35.03
N SER A 381 -10.91 27.23 -34.68
CA SER A 381 -11.87 26.13 -34.44
C SER A 381 -11.08 24.90 -33.89
N SER A 382 -11.62 23.77 -33.41
CA SER A 382 -12.93 23.12 -33.67
C SER A 382 -13.41 22.18 -32.54
N ALA A 383 -14.70 22.33 -32.19
CA ALA A 383 -15.66 21.32 -31.73
C ALA A 383 -15.21 20.09 -30.89
N ALA A 384 -15.60 20.09 -29.61
CA ALA A 384 -15.99 18.89 -28.89
C ALA A 384 -17.51 18.66 -29.06
N VAL A 385 -17.96 17.40 -29.10
CA VAL A 385 -19.39 17.03 -29.14
C VAL A 385 -19.76 16.35 -27.83
N SER A 386 -20.81 16.87 -27.18
CA SER A 386 -21.45 16.24 -26.02
C SER A 386 -22.69 15.46 -26.48
N SER A 387 -22.90 14.28 -25.91
CA SER A 387 -24.16 13.55 -26.03
C SER A 387 -24.50 12.83 -24.72
N THR A 388 -25.25 13.50 -23.86
CA THR A 388 -25.95 12.89 -22.73
C THR A 388 -26.97 11.88 -23.21
N THR A 389 -27.00 10.68 -22.62
CA THR A 389 -28.15 9.76 -22.75
C THR A 389 -28.49 9.18 -21.38
N THR A 390 -29.66 9.54 -20.87
CA THR A 390 -30.20 9.08 -19.59
C THR A 390 -30.77 7.66 -19.70
N VAL A 391 -30.39 6.76 -18.80
CA VAL A 391 -31.06 5.46 -18.62
C VAL A 391 -32.12 5.59 -17.52
N PRO A 392 -33.41 5.24 -17.76
CA PRO A 392 -34.44 5.33 -16.75
C PRO A 392 -34.46 4.09 -15.84
N ALA A 393 -34.65 4.31 -14.54
CA ALA A 393 -34.88 3.25 -13.57
C ALA A 393 -36.17 2.47 -13.88
N LYS A 394 -36.13 1.13 -13.73
CA LYS A 394 -37.30 0.26 -13.91
C LYS A 394 -37.82 -0.21 -12.55
N ALA A 395 -39.05 0.18 -12.23
CA ALA A 395 -39.71 -0.18 -10.98
C ALA A 395 -40.04 -1.67 -10.86
N ALA A 396 -40.15 -2.13 -9.61
CA ALA A 396 -40.57 -3.48 -9.25
C ALA A 396 -42.03 -3.78 -9.62
N ALA A 397 -42.31 -5.04 -9.97
CA ALA A 397 -43.65 -5.62 -9.96
C ALA A 397 -43.52 -7.14 -9.70
N ALA A 398 -44.20 -7.64 -8.67
CA ALA A 398 -44.20 -9.05 -8.31
C ALA A 398 -45.25 -9.84 -9.10
N ALA A 399 -45.00 -11.14 -9.37
CA ALA A 399 -45.92 -12.23 -9.02
C ALA A 399 -45.47 -13.63 -9.48
N SER A 400 -45.78 -14.60 -8.63
CA SER A 400 -46.12 -16.01 -8.93
C SER A 400 -44.99 -17.05 -9.11
N SER A 401 -45.02 -18.00 -8.18
CA SER A 401 -44.26 -19.25 -8.10
C SER A 401 -44.51 -20.24 -9.24
N ALA A 402 -43.47 -20.98 -9.62
CA ALA A 402 -43.56 -22.39 -9.98
C ALA A 402 -42.25 -23.10 -9.55
N ALA A 403 -42.35 -24.09 -8.65
CA ALA A 403 -41.19 -24.85 -8.18
C ALA A 403 -41.01 -26.12 -9.02
N THR A 404 -39.77 -26.43 -9.38
CA THR A 404 -39.34 -27.78 -9.79
C THR A 404 -37.93 -28.03 -9.25
N ASN A 405 -37.81 -29.08 -8.44
CA ASN A 405 -36.55 -29.46 -7.80
C ASN A 405 -35.50 -29.91 -8.82
N ALA A 406 -34.28 -29.42 -8.68
CA ALA A 406 -33.05 -30.06 -9.16
C ALA A 406 -32.10 -30.20 -7.96
N ALA A 407 -31.23 -31.22 -8.00
CA ALA A 407 -30.61 -31.74 -6.78
C ALA A 407 -29.53 -30.82 -6.18
N ASP A 408 -29.52 -30.79 -4.85
CA ASP A 408 -28.47 -30.25 -4.00
C ASP A 408 -27.17 -31.06 -4.18
N THR A 409 -26.15 -30.38 -4.71
CA THR A 409 -24.75 -30.74 -4.51
C THR A 409 -24.07 -29.49 -3.96
N THR A 410 -24.04 -29.42 -2.63
CA THR A 410 -23.35 -28.38 -1.87
C THR A 410 -21.84 -28.50 -2.11
N ALA A 411 -21.34 -27.81 -3.15
CA ALA A 411 -19.98 -27.30 -3.09
C ALA A 411 -19.94 -26.29 -1.94
N ALA A 412 -18.96 -26.40 -1.05
CA ALA A 412 -18.69 -25.33 -0.12
C ALA A 412 -18.32 -24.11 -0.98
N ALA A 413 -19.10 -23.03 -0.88
CA ALA A 413 -18.53 -21.73 -1.16
C ALA A 413 -17.47 -21.54 -0.09
N GLU A 414 -16.20 -21.49 -0.49
CA GLU A 414 -15.24 -20.80 0.35
C GLU A 414 -15.69 -19.34 0.34
N GLU A 415 -15.97 -18.81 1.53
CA GLU A 415 -16.20 -17.39 1.74
C GLU A 415 -14.85 -16.70 1.49
N THR A 416 -14.49 -16.51 0.22
CA THR A 416 -13.39 -15.64 -0.17
C THR A 416 -13.75 -14.27 0.35
N SER A 417 -13.01 -13.78 1.35
CA SER A 417 -13.11 -12.41 1.83
C SER A 417 -13.12 -11.47 0.61
N GLU A 418 -14.20 -10.69 0.44
CA GLU A 418 -14.37 -9.75 -0.66
C GLU A 418 -13.40 -8.57 -0.48
N SER A 419 -12.13 -8.85 -0.72
CA SER A 419 -11.03 -7.89 -0.75
C SER A 419 -11.30 -6.86 -1.84
N ALA A 420 -11.36 -5.59 -1.44
CA ALA A 420 -11.66 -4.49 -2.36
C ALA A 420 -10.56 -3.43 -2.28
N LYS A 421 -9.30 -3.87 -2.18
CA LYS A 421 -8.09 -3.07 -2.00
C LYS A 421 -7.61 -2.58 -3.37
N ALA A 422 -7.21 -1.31 -3.50
CA ALA A 422 -6.88 -0.78 -4.81
C ALA A 422 -5.54 -1.28 -5.39
N LEU A 423 -4.52 -1.41 -4.54
CA LEU A 423 -3.24 -2.04 -4.87
C LEU A 423 -2.90 -3.04 -3.77
N LYS A 424 -2.72 -4.31 -4.11
CA LYS A 424 -2.51 -5.40 -3.15
C LYS A 424 -1.38 -6.32 -3.58
N ALA A 425 -0.52 -6.67 -2.65
CA ALA A 425 0.45 -7.76 -2.80
C ALA A 425 0.44 -8.67 -1.56
N GLY A 426 0.50 -9.99 -1.74
CA GLY A 426 0.72 -10.92 -0.61
C GLY A 426 2.14 -10.83 -0.03
N GLY A 427 3.11 -10.39 -0.84
CA GLY A 427 4.43 -9.94 -0.39
C GLY A 427 4.70 -8.47 -0.76
N ASP A 428 5.93 -8.13 -1.13
CA ASP A 428 6.39 -6.73 -1.27
C ASP A 428 5.61 -5.91 -2.31
N LEU A 429 5.18 -4.71 -1.91
CA LEU A 429 4.56 -3.70 -2.78
C LEU A 429 5.50 -2.50 -2.91
N VAL A 430 5.92 -2.18 -4.14
CA VAL A 430 6.90 -1.11 -4.43
C VAL A 430 6.34 -0.08 -5.41
N ILE A 431 6.33 1.18 -5.00
CA ILE A 431 5.93 2.34 -5.81
C ILE A 431 7.15 3.26 -5.98
N ASN A 432 7.86 3.08 -7.10
CA ASN A 432 8.99 3.94 -7.46
C ASN A 432 8.54 5.26 -8.13
N GLY A 433 7.35 5.26 -8.74
CA GLY A 433 6.84 6.40 -9.50
C GLY A 433 5.37 6.25 -9.94
N GLY A 434 4.88 7.23 -10.71
CA GLY A 434 3.52 7.26 -11.25
C GLY A 434 2.59 8.30 -10.60
N THR A 435 1.33 8.33 -11.02
CA THR A 435 0.27 9.16 -10.42
C THR A 435 -0.95 8.30 -10.16
N PHE A 436 -1.41 8.24 -8.92
CA PHE A 436 -2.51 7.38 -8.47
C PHE A 436 -3.64 8.27 -7.96
N ASN A 437 -4.85 8.05 -8.47
CA ASN A 437 -6.09 8.59 -7.93
C ASN A 437 -6.96 7.40 -7.56
N ILE A 438 -7.03 7.10 -6.27
CA ILE A 438 -7.64 5.89 -5.73
C ILE A 438 -8.88 6.27 -4.92
N ASN A 439 -9.96 5.52 -5.12
CA ASN A 439 -11.14 5.55 -4.28
C ASN A 439 -11.57 4.10 -3.98
N ALA A 440 -11.12 3.55 -2.85
CA ALA A 440 -11.28 2.13 -2.51
C ALA A 440 -12.32 1.90 -1.40
N LYS A 441 -13.07 0.79 -1.45
CA LYS A 441 -13.97 0.37 -0.36
C LYS A 441 -13.16 -0.04 0.87
N ASP A 442 -12.08 -0.76 0.61
CA ASP A 442 -11.06 -1.27 1.53
C ASP A 442 -9.76 -0.45 1.31
N ASP A 443 -8.58 -0.92 1.70
CA ASP A 443 -7.31 -0.17 1.65
C ASP A 443 -6.98 0.42 0.28
N SER A 444 -6.30 1.57 0.29
CA SER A 444 -5.75 2.11 -0.96
C SER A 444 -4.46 1.40 -1.40
N VAL A 445 -3.61 0.98 -0.46
CA VAL A 445 -2.35 0.29 -0.72
C VAL A 445 -2.12 -0.71 0.41
N HIS A 446 -2.06 -2.00 0.08
CA HIS A 446 -1.91 -3.08 1.07
C HIS A 446 -0.79 -4.05 0.69
N SER A 447 0.00 -4.48 1.67
CA SER A 447 1.01 -5.53 1.52
C SER A 447 1.01 -6.48 2.71
N GLY A 448 0.92 -7.79 2.43
CA GLY A 448 1.17 -8.85 3.42
C GLY A 448 2.66 -9.01 3.82
N ALA A 449 3.53 -8.13 3.32
CA ALA A 449 4.92 -8.01 3.77
C ALA A 449 5.30 -6.53 3.97
N SER A 450 5.93 -5.88 2.99
CA SER A 450 6.37 -4.48 3.10
C SER A 450 5.83 -3.60 1.96
N VAL A 451 5.42 -2.39 2.31
CA VAL A 451 5.18 -1.30 1.35
C VAL A 451 6.43 -0.42 1.26
N THR A 452 6.89 -0.11 0.05
CA THR A 452 8.00 0.83 -0.18
C THR A 452 7.63 1.87 -1.22
N ILE A 453 7.65 3.14 -0.83
CA ILE A 453 7.37 4.30 -1.69
C ILE A 453 8.65 5.12 -1.82
N THR A 454 9.18 5.20 -3.04
CA THR A 454 10.35 6.06 -3.36
C THR A 454 10.00 7.26 -4.23
N GLY A 455 8.77 7.33 -4.74
CA GLY A 455 8.36 8.38 -5.67
C GLY A 455 6.87 8.33 -6.02
N GLY A 456 6.49 9.15 -7.00
CA GLY A 456 5.12 9.25 -7.49
C GLY A 456 4.26 10.31 -6.79
N THR A 457 2.97 10.34 -7.12
CA THR A 457 1.95 11.18 -6.50
C THR A 457 0.70 10.34 -6.25
N LEU A 458 0.37 10.10 -4.99
CA LEU A 458 -0.73 9.26 -4.56
C LEU A 458 -1.81 10.14 -3.93
N ASN A 459 -3.00 10.18 -4.53
CA ASN A 459 -4.21 10.77 -3.97
C ASN A 459 -5.14 9.63 -3.59
N LEU A 460 -5.26 9.39 -2.28
CA LEU A 460 -5.90 8.19 -1.74
C LEU A 460 -7.18 8.59 -0.99
N ALA A 461 -8.25 7.81 -1.20
CA ALA A 461 -9.47 7.87 -0.44
C ALA A 461 -9.96 6.42 -0.25
N THR A 462 -10.18 6.02 0.99
CA THR A 462 -10.42 4.63 1.37
C THR A 462 -11.49 4.53 2.46
N GLY A 463 -12.07 3.35 2.59
CA GLY A 463 -12.92 2.99 3.72
C GLY A 463 -12.12 2.62 4.96
N ASP A 464 -11.01 1.94 4.74
CA ASP A 464 -10.11 1.33 5.72
C ASP A 464 -8.75 2.07 5.61
N ASP A 465 -7.61 1.40 5.42
CA ASP A 465 -6.30 2.03 5.58
C ASP A 465 -5.82 2.82 4.38
N GLY A 466 -5.24 3.99 4.67
CA GLY A 466 -4.54 4.81 3.68
C GLY A 466 -3.40 4.03 3.03
N ILE A 467 -2.49 3.49 3.84
CA ILE A 467 -1.43 2.57 3.42
C ILE A 467 -1.17 1.57 4.55
N HIS A 468 -1.39 0.28 4.29
CA HIS A 468 -1.13 -0.83 5.20
C HIS A 468 0.06 -1.67 4.70
N GLY A 469 1.00 -2.00 5.58
CA GLY A 469 2.06 -2.96 5.29
C GLY A 469 2.46 -3.77 6.52
N GLU A 470 2.02 -5.03 6.59
CA GLU A 470 2.13 -5.96 7.74
C GLU A 470 3.44 -5.82 8.53
N THR A 471 4.59 -5.78 7.83
CA THR A 471 5.91 -5.73 8.47
C THR A 471 6.59 -4.36 8.43
N ASN A 472 6.56 -3.65 7.29
CA ASN A 472 7.23 -2.36 7.13
C ASN A 472 6.50 -1.45 6.14
N LEU A 473 6.43 -0.16 6.46
CA LEU A 473 6.04 0.91 5.55
C LEU A 473 7.22 1.89 5.39
N ASN A 474 7.83 1.92 4.20
CA ASN A 474 9.01 2.74 3.91
C ASN A 474 8.69 3.88 2.95
N ILE A 475 8.57 5.11 3.46
CA ILE A 475 8.36 6.32 2.66
C ILE A 475 9.67 7.12 2.56
N THR A 476 10.30 7.06 1.39
CA THR A 476 11.58 7.74 1.11
C THR A 476 11.46 8.90 0.13
N GLY A 477 10.31 9.04 -0.54
CA GLY A 477 10.07 10.05 -1.57
C GLY A 477 8.63 10.06 -2.05
N GLY A 478 8.35 10.91 -3.05
CA GLY A 478 7.01 11.08 -3.62
C GLY A 478 6.12 12.07 -2.83
N LYS A 479 4.88 12.18 -3.27
CA LYS A 479 3.80 12.88 -2.56
C LYS A 479 2.70 11.87 -2.23
N VAL A 480 2.43 11.66 -0.94
CA VAL A 480 1.31 10.86 -0.44
C VAL A 480 0.26 11.80 0.13
N ASN A 481 -0.99 11.67 -0.31
CA ASN A 481 -2.10 12.52 0.08
C ASN A 481 -3.32 11.63 0.35
N ILE A 482 -3.42 11.14 1.58
CA ILE A 482 -4.58 10.41 2.09
C ILE A 482 -5.61 11.46 2.50
N THR A 483 -6.72 11.48 1.76
CA THR A 483 -7.80 12.48 1.88
C THR A 483 -8.98 11.99 2.71
N LYS A 484 -9.05 10.68 2.94
CA LYS A 484 -9.97 9.98 3.84
C LYS A 484 -9.45 8.56 4.04
N SER A 485 -9.36 8.11 5.28
CA SER A 485 -9.17 6.70 5.66
C SER A 485 -9.76 6.42 7.04
N TYR A 486 -9.82 5.15 7.45
CA TYR A 486 -10.02 4.77 8.85
C TYR A 486 -8.74 5.10 9.63
N GLU A 487 -7.69 4.32 9.45
CA GLU A 487 -6.32 4.67 9.84
C GLU A 487 -5.51 5.24 8.68
N GLY A 488 -4.51 6.06 8.97
CA GLY A 488 -3.70 6.74 7.96
C GLY A 488 -2.60 5.88 7.36
N LEU A 489 -1.64 5.50 8.19
CA LEU A 489 -0.45 4.73 7.84
C LEU A 489 -0.29 3.62 8.89
N GLU A 490 -0.34 2.36 8.48
CA GLU A 490 -0.21 1.21 9.39
C GLU A 490 0.95 0.29 8.96
N ALA A 491 1.79 -0.10 9.93
CA ALA A 491 2.78 -1.18 9.84
C ALA A 491 3.46 -1.44 11.19
N ALA A 492 3.98 -2.65 11.40
CA ALA A 492 4.86 -2.91 12.54
C ALA A 492 6.10 -1.99 12.60
N VAL A 493 6.64 -1.58 11.44
CA VAL A 493 7.71 -0.57 11.38
C VAL A 493 7.43 0.48 10.29
N ILE A 494 7.17 1.71 10.70
CA ILE A 494 6.94 2.84 9.79
C ILE A 494 8.20 3.70 9.71
N ASN A 495 8.75 3.86 8.51
CA ASN A 495 9.96 4.64 8.24
C ASN A 495 9.64 5.81 7.29
N VAL A 496 9.61 7.04 7.82
CA VAL A 496 9.45 8.28 7.03
C VAL A 496 10.81 8.97 6.91
N ALA A 497 11.46 8.81 5.76
CA ALA A 497 12.79 9.35 5.47
C ALA A 497 12.79 10.48 4.43
N GLY A 498 11.68 10.70 3.72
CA GLY A 498 11.57 11.70 2.67
C GLY A 498 10.18 11.79 2.07
N GLY A 499 10.04 12.63 1.04
CA GLY A 499 8.75 12.91 0.42
C GLY A 499 7.89 13.91 1.22
N ALA A 500 6.64 14.05 0.78
CA ALA A 500 5.62 14.84 1.47
C ALA A 500 4.37 13.98 1.66
N THR A 501 4.05 13.66 2.91
CA THR A 501 2.93 12.81 3.32
C THR A 501 1.91 13.66 4.06
N HIS A 502 0.66 13.63 3.61
CA HIS A 502 -0.47 14.31 4.23
C HIS A 502 -1.57 13.28 4.49
N VAL A 503 -2.03 13.21 5.73
CA VAL A 503 -2.96 12.19 6.22
C VAL A 503 -4.21 12.83 6.82
N ILE A 504 -5.38 12.32 6.46
CA ILE A 504 -6.66 12.57 7.14
C ILE A 504 -7.28 11.21 7.48
N ALA A 505 -7.26 10.86 8.76
CA ALA A 505 -7.78 9.62 9.31
C ALA A 505 -9.00 9.89 10.20
N SER A 506 -9.98 8.99 10.21
CA SER A 506 -11.10 9.06 11.17
C SER A 506 -10.78 8.46 12.52
N ASP A 507 -9.83 7.52 12.55
CA ASP A 507 -9.18 7.02 13.76
C ASP A 507 -7.71 7.48 13.74
N ASP A 508 -6.75 6.57 13.84
CA ASP A 508 -5.34 6.89 14.02
C ASP A 508 -4.65 7.42 12.75
N GLY A 509 -3.88 8.49 12.90
CA GLY A 509 -3.16 9.10 11.79
C GLY A 509 -1.94 8.30 11.34
N VAL A 510 -1.25 7.67 12.28
CA VAL A 510 -0.11 6.77 12.06
C VAL A 510 -0.15 5.74 13.17
N ASN A 511 -0.35 4.47 12.84
CA ASN A 511 -0.41 3.36 13.77
C ASN A 511 0.82 2.46 13.56
N ALA A 512 1.79 2.55 14.46
CA ALA A 512 2.90 1.59 14.50
C ALA A 512 2.58 0.48 15.51
N SER A 513 1.91 -0.57 15.06
CA SER A 513 1.49 -1.74 15.87
C SER A 513 1.98 -3.06 15.29
N GLU A 514 2.18 -4.07 16.15
CA GLU A 514 2.37 -5.44 15.69
C GLU A 514 0.99 -5.97 15.24
N GLY A 515 0.81 -6.23 13.93
CA GLY A 515 -0.47 -6.65 13.36
C GLY A 515 -1.07 -7.89 14.04
N GLU A 516 -2.40 -8.03 13.99
CA GLU A 516 -3.08 -9.16 14.65
C GLU A 516 -2.69 -10.49 13.99
N THR A 517 -1.65 -11.13 14.56
CA THR A 517 -1.20 -12.44 14.09
C THR A 517 -2.35 -13.44 14.19
N THR A 518 -2.98 -13.72 13.04
CA THR A 518 -3.94 -14.80 12.95
C THR A 518 -3.21 -16.10 13.26
N THR A 519 -3.35 -16.55 14.51
CA THR A 519 -2.76 -17.80 14.99
C THR A 519 -3.53 -18.97 14.38
N THR A 520 -3.29 -19.18 13.09
CA THR A 520 -3.50 -20.46 12.43
C THR A 520 -2.76 -21.51 13.27
N ALA A 521 -3.53 -22.32 13.97
CA ALA A 521 -3.01 -23.41 14.78
C ALA A 521 -2.54 -24.53 13.85
N ASP A 522 -1.43 -24.29 13.13
CA ASP A 522 -0.89 -25.26 12.19
C ASP A 522 -0.45 -26.53 12.93
N ALA A 523 -0.93 -27.65 12.41
CA ALA A 523 -0.80 -28.94 13.01
C ALA A 523 0.52 -29.59 12.58
N SER A 524 1.56 -29.35 13.37
CA SER A 524 2.69 -30.29 13.52
C SER A 524 3.45 -30.62 12.22
N SER A 525 4.46 -29.80 11.89
CA SER A 525 5.67 -30.32 11.25
C SER A 525 6.87 -30.22 12.21
N SER A 526 7.49 -31.37 12.48
CA SER A 526 8.63 -31.49 13.41
C SER A 526 9.91 -30.98 12.76
N SER A 527 10.62 -30.11 13.47
CA SER A 527 11.93 -29.60 13.06
C SER A 527 13.01 -30.70 13.06
N GLU A 528 13.72 -30.85 11.95
CA GLU A 528 15.08 -31.41 11.95
C GLU A 528 16.04 -30.47 11.21
N SER A 529 16.92 -29.83 11.98
CA SER A 529 18.01 -28.99 11.47
C SER A 529 19.15 -29.88 10.98
N ALA A 530 19.56 -29.71 9.72
CA ALA A 530 20.69 -30.42 9.14
C ALA A 530 21.94 -29.53 9.05
N ASN A 531 22.95 -29.81 9.89
CA ASN A 531 24.32 -29.35 9.65
C ASN A 531 25.36 -30.39 10.11
N ALA A 532 26.50 -30.40 9.41
CA ALA A 532 27.76 -31.08 9.73
C ALA A 532 27.85 -32.62 9.59
N ASN A 533 28.15 -33.06 8.36
CA ASN A 533 29.21 -34.01 8.01
C ASN A 533 30.03 -34.67 9.16
N SER A 534 29.89 -35.99 9.36
CA SER A 534 31.03 -36.94 9.45
C SER A 534 30.61 -38.41 9.69
N THR A 535 30.95 -39.27 8.72
CA THR A 535 31.55 -40.62 8.84
C THR A 535 31.08 -41.64 9.91
N ALA A 536 30.73 -42.84 9.42
CA ALA A 536 30.64 -44.15 10.11
C ALA A 536 29.49 -44.32 11.15
N SER A 537 28.87 -45.49 11.35
CA SER A 537 28.83 -46.80 10.70
C SER A 537 28.01 -47.71 11.64
N THR A 538 27.24 -48.66 11.07
CA THR A 538 26.84 -49.95 11.69
C THR A 538 25.88 -50.00 12.91
N THR A 539 24.66 -50.48 12.62
CA THR A 539 24.09 -51.75 13.17
C THR A 539 23.21 -51.73 14.45
N ALA A 540 21.89 -51.62 14.21
CA ALA A 540 20.82 -52.60 14.50
C ALA A 540 20.27 -52.88 15.94
N ALA A 541 19.09 -53.54 15.92
CA ALA A 541 18.27 -54.13 17.00
C ALA A 541 17.33 -53.15 17.76
N GLN A 542 16.00 -53.26 17.62
CA GLN A 542 15.06 -54.17 18.33
C GLN A 542 14.87 -53.82 19.82
N ALA A 543 13.68 -53.84 20.43
CA ALA A 543 12.31 -54.17 19.98
C ALA A 543 11.30 -53.37 20.84
N ALA A 544 10.13 -52.98 20.30
CA ALA A 544 8.79 -53.47 20.68
C ALA A 544 8.60 -53.97 22.13
N ASP A 545 7.69 -53.32 22.89
CA ASP A 545 6.48 -54.00 23.42
C ASP A 545 5.37 -53.00 23.82
N THR A 546 4.27 -53.10 23.10
CA THR A 546 2.86 -52.99 23.51
C THR A 546 2.52 -52.99 25.01
N THR A 547 1.61 -52.10 25.46
CA THR A 547 0.21 -52.49 25.78
C THR A 547 -0.70 -51.32 26.17
N THR A 548 -1.97 -51.47 25.80
CA THR A 548 -3.12 -50.58 26.01
C THR A 548 -3.70 -50.66 27.44
N THR A 549 -4.20 -49.56 27.99
CA THR A 549 -5.53 -49.52 28.66
C THR A 549 -6.07 -48.10 28.73
N THR A 550 -7.28 -47.90 28.19
CA THR A 550 -8.12 -46.72 28.38
C THR A 550 -9.00 -46.90 29.60
N GLU A 551 -9.11 -45.91 30.49
CA GLU A 551 -10.35 -45.70 31.26
C GLU A 551 -10.50 -44.24 31.72
N THR A 552 -11.74 -43.75 31.66
CA THR A 552 -12.12 -42.34 31.90
C THR A 552 -12.78 -42.15 33.27
N ALA A 553 -12.42 -41.08 33.98
CA ALA A 553 -13.10 -40.62 35.21
C ALA A 553 -13.13 -39.07 35.28
N PRO A 554 -14.09 -38.46 36.03
CA PRO A 554 -14.56 -37.08 35.82
C PRO A 554 -13.76 -35.98 36.57
N PRO A 555 -14.00 -34.68 36.28
CA PRO A 555 -13.13 -33.57 36.72
C PRO A 555 -13.31 -33.18 38.19
N ALA A 556 -12.28 -32.57 38.76
CA ALA A 556 -12.27 -31.98 40.11
C ALA A 556 -11.80 -30.52 40.09
N ASP A 557 -12.25 -29.75 41.08
CA ASP A 557 -12.18 -28.28 41.15
C ASP A 557 -10.79 -27.66 40.92
N LYS A 558 -10.77 -26.55 40.15
CA LYS A 558 -9.63 -25.63 40.07
C LYS A 558 -9.84 -24.49 41.07
N PRO A 559 -8.95 -24.26 42.05
CA PRO A 559 -9.09 -23.16 43.00
C PRO A 559 -8.83 -21.81 42.33
N THR A 560 -9.58 -20.80 42.77
CA THR A 560 -9.47 -19.41 42.29
C THR A 560 -8.14 -18.77 42.68
N GLY A 561 -7.39 -18.26 41.70
CA GLY A 561 -6.18 -17.47 41.91
C GLY A 561 -6.20 -16.20 41.06
N PHE A 562 -6.34 -15.05 41.71
CA PHE A 562 -6.11 -13.75 41.08
C PHE A 562 -4.60 -13.59 40.82
N GLY A 563 -4.19 -13.65 39.55
CA GLY A 563 -2.84 -13.26 39.13
C GLY A 563 -2.82 -11.80 38.77
N GLY A 564 -2.00 -11.00 39.45
CA GLY A 564 -1.70 -9.64 39.00
C GLY A 564 -0.73 -9.68 37.81
N GLY A 565 -1.00 -8.88 36.78
CA GLY A 565 -0.08 -8.70 35.65
C GLY A 565 1.28 -8.19 36.12
N GLY A 566 2.34 -8.73 35.53
CA GLY A 566 3.65 -8.09 35.57
C GLY A 566 3.66 -6.85 34.65
N PRO A 567 4.73 -6.04 34.68
CA PRO A 567 4.89 -5.00 33.66
C PRO A 567 4.99 -5.68 32.29
N GLU A 568 4.17 -5.21 31.35
CA GLU A 568 4.27 -5.61 29.95
C GLU A 568 5.59 -5.07 29.38
N SER A 569 6.18 -5.83 28.46
CA SER A 569 7.31 -5.33 27.68
C SER A 569 6.74 -4.37 26.65
N ALA A 570 7.33 -3.18 26.49
CA ALA A 570 7.05 -2.35 25.32
C ALA A 570 7.19 -3.21 24.06
N GLY A 571 6.25 -3.07 23.13
CA GLY A 571 6.25 -3.80 21.86
C GLY A 571 7.44 -3.45 20.99
N ASN A 572 7.68 -4.24 19.96
CA ASN A 572 8.80 -4.00 19.04
C ASN A 572 8.44 -3.02 17.92
N ALA A 573 7.18 -2.57 17.86
CA ALA A 573 6.68 -1.67 16.84
C ALA A 573 7.35 -0.29 16.89
N LEU A 574 7.59 0.32 15.73
CA LEU A 574 8.54 1.43 15.64
C LEU A 574 8.21 2.43 14.53
N LEU A 575 8.01 3.69 14.94
CA LEU A 575 7.90 4.83 14.03
C LEU A 575 9.24 5.60 13.96
N ASN A 576 9.90 5.60 12.81
CA ASN A 576 11.16 6.31 12.57
C ASN A 576 10.97 7.48 11.59
N ILE A 577 11.23 8.70 12.04
CA ILE A 577 11.11 9.93 11.24
C ILE A 577 12.48 10.56 11.07
N SER A 578 13.09 10.38 9.89
CA SER A 578 14.44 10.87 9.58
C SER A 578 14.47 12.00 8.53
N GLY A 579 13.35 12.27 7.86
CA GLY A 579 13.25 13.31 6.84
C GLY A 579 11.83 13.47 6.29
N GLY A 580 11.69 14.31 5.27
CA GLY A 580 10.40 14.59 4.62
C GLY A 580 9.49 15.55 5.42
N THR A 581 8.25 15.66 4.99
CA THR A 581 7.17 16.35 5.73
C THR A 581 6.03 15.38 5.98
N LEU A 582 5.57 15.27 7.22
CA LEU A 582 4.42 14.48 7.63
C LEU A 582 3.38 15.40 8.27
N TYR A 583 2.24 15.58 7.60
CA TYR A 583 1.05 16.20 8.17
C TYR A 583 0.05 15.10 8.53
N VAL A 584 -0.53 15.21 9.71
CA VAL A 584 -1.57 14.31 10.21
C VAL A 584 -2.74 15.10 10.77
N GLU A 585 -3.95 14.73 10.33
CA GLU A 585 -5.20 15.08 10.98
C GLU A 585 -5.94 13.79 11.40
N ALA A 586 -5.93 13.47 12.70
CA ALA A 586 -6.43 12.21 13.25
C ALA A 586 -7.69 12.40 14.11
N GLY A 587 -8.64 11.45 14.02
CA GLY A 587 -9.81 11.41 14.90
C GLY A 587 -9.51 10.66 16.20
N GLY A 588 -8.75 9.56 16.06
CA GLY A 588 -8.00 8.88 17.11
C GLY A 588 -6.61 9.51 17.27
N ASP A 589 -5.62 8.69 17.59
CA ASP A 589 -4.27 9.09 17.95
C ASP A 589 -3.50 9.71 16.77
N GLY A 590 -2.71 10.74 17.10
CA GLY A 590 -2.00 11.53 16.10
C GLY A 590 -0.81 10.78 15.51
N LEU A 591 0.12 10.38 16.36
CA LEU A 591 1.13 9.37 16.08
C LEU A 591 1.00 8.34 17.20
N ASP A 592 0.61 7.12 16.89
CA ASP A 592 0.64 5.99 17.81
C ASP A 592 1.84 5.06 17.51
N ALA A 593 2.39 4.47 18.57
CA ALA A 593 3.35 3.40 18.49
C ALA A 593 3.29 2.50 19.74
N ASN A 594 2.78 1.29 19.59
CA ASN A 594 2.82 0.21 20.59
C ASN A 594 4.26 -0.24 20.97
N GLY A 595 5.29 0.42 20.42
CA GLY A 595 6.67 0.36 20.89
C GLY A 595 7.28 1.75 21.04
N SER A 596 7.99 2.28 20.05
CA SER A 596 8.72 3.56 20.21
C SER A 596 8.66 4.46 18.98
N ILE A 597 8.92 5.74 19.20
CA ILE A 597 9.06 6.75 18.14
C ILE A 597 10.50 7.29 18.16
N THR A 598 11.15 7.40 17.01
CA THR A 598 12.42 8.12 16.88
C THR A 598 12.29 9.23 15.85
N MET A 599 12.86 10.40 16.14
CA MET A 599 12.89 11.50 15.18
C MET A 599 14.28 12.15 15.12
N SER A 600 14.88 12.14 13.94
CA SER A 600 16.22 12.71 13.68
C SER A 600 16.20 13.81 12.61
N GLY A 601 15.07 14.05 11.96
CA GLY A 601 14.92 15.02 10.89
C GLY A 601 13.47 15.14 10.42
N GLY A 602 13.26 15.93 9.36
CA GLY A 602 11.94 16.19 8.79
C GLY A 602 11.11 17.22 9.57
N THR A 603 9.91 17.48 9.06
CA THR A 603 8.89 18.32 9.71
C THR A 603 7.63 17.51 9.94
N VAL A 604 7.14 17.50 11.17
CA VAL A 604 5.94 16.77 11.58
C VAL A 604 4.92 17.76 12.15
N ILE A 605 3.69 17.69 11.64
CA ILE A 605 2.56 18.52 12.04
C ILE A 605 1.41 17.57 12.38
N VAL A 606 0.85 17.68 13.58
CA VAL A 606 -0.25 16.82 14.05
C VAL A 606 -1.41 17.66 14.56
N ASN A 607 -2.60 17.40 14.04
CA ASN A 607 -3.87 18.03 14.39
C ASN A 607 -4.86 16.99 14.93
N GLY A 608 -5.30 17.18 16.17
CA GLY A 608 -6.16 16.23 16.88
C GLY A 608 -5.36 15.19 17.68
N PRO A 609 -6.04 14.27 18.38
CA PRO A 609 -7.49 14.13 18.51
C PRO A 609 -8.14 15.26 19.31
N THR A 610 -9.47 15.34 19.24
CA THR A 610 -10.27 16.20 20.16
C THR A 610 -10.86 15.43 21.34
N ASP A 611 -10.91 14.10 21.28
CA ASP A 611 -11.35 13.27 22.41
C ASP A 611 -10.23 13.06 23.43
N ASN A 612 -10.60 12.85 24.70
CA ASN A 612 -9.63 12.71 25.79
C ASN A 612 -9.21 11.25 26.06
N GLY A 613 -9.80 10.26 25.39
CA GLY A 613 -9.33 8.88 25.36
C GLY A 613 -8.02 8.70 24.60
N ASN A 614 -7.69 9.65 23.73
CA ASN A 614 -6.58 9.59 22.76
C ASN A 614 -5.69 10.85 22.89
N GLY A 615 -4.49 10.80 22.33
CA GLY A 615 -3.41 11.78 22.40
C GLY A 615 -2.86 12.22 21.03
N THR A 616 -2.23 13.40 21.00
CA THR A 616 -1.53 13.89 19.78
C THR A 616 -0.30 13.06 19.43
N LEU A 617 0.21 12.37 20.43
CA LEU A 617 1.36 11.48 20.45
C LEU A 617 0.95 10.43 21.48
N ASP A 618 0.91 9.16 21.11
CA ASP A 618 0.89 8.05 22.04
C ASP A 618 2.03 7.08 21.70
N TYR A 619 2.60 6.48 22.74
CA TYR A 619 3.66 5.48 22.62
C TYR A 619 3.89 4.77 23.96
N ASP A 620 4.16 3.46 23.89
CA ASP A 620 4.42 2.63 25.08
C ASP A 620 5.85 2.74 25.64
N GLY A 621 6.82 2.93 24.75
CA GLY A 621 8.26 2.91 25.03
C GLY A 621 8.85 4.30 25.22
N THR A 622 9.52 4.83 24.20
CA THR A 622 10.10 6.18 24.21
C THR A 622 9.85 6.91 22.90
N PHE A 623 9.72 8.24 22.98
CA PHE A 623 9.85 9.14 21.84
C PHE A 623 11.19 9.88 21.94
N GLU A 624 12.21 9.41 21.23
CA GLU A 624 13.55 10.02 21.22
C GLU A 624 13.71 11.03 20.06
N MET A 625 13.80 12.32 20.40
CA MET A 625 14.08 13.39 19.44
C MET A 625 15.55 13.81 19.46
N THR A 626 16.20 13.72 18.31
CA THR A 626 17.60 14.13 18.08
C THR A 626 17.73 15.22 17.01
N GLY A 627 16.70 15.45 16.19
CA GLY A 627 16.64 16.48 15.17
C GLY A 627 15.28 16.51 14.47
N GLY A 628 15.05 17.55 13.66
CA GLY A 628 13.78 17.79 12.96
C GLY A 628 12.94 18.90 13.59
N TYR A 629 11.70 19.02 13.17
CA TYR A 629 10.74 20.04 13.64
C TYR A 629 9.40 19.38 13.92
N LEU A 630 8.86 19.52 15.14
CA LEU A 630 7.59 18.92 15.55
C LEU A 630 6.65 20.02 16.07
N VAL A 631 5.42 20.03 15.58
CA VAL A 631 4.31 20.70 16.26
C VAL A 631 3.10 19.77 16.28
N ALA A 632 2.53 19.54 17.46
CA ALA A 632 1.40 18.64 17.66
C ALA A 632 0.37 19.31 18.59
N ALA A 633 -0.90 19.36 18.19
CA ALA A 633 -1.95 20.06 18.95
C ALA A 633 -3.28 19.29 18.96
N GLY A 634 -3.86 19.09 20.15
CA GLY A 634 -5.06 18.27 20.34
C GLY A 634 -5.49 18.17 21.80
N SER A 635 -6.05 17.02 22.17
CA SER A 635 -6.58 16.69 23.51
C SER A 635 -5.53 16.84 24.62
N SER A 636 -6.00 17.05 25.85
CA SER A 636 -5.13 17.10 27.04
C SER A 636 -5.30 15.90 27.99
N GLY A 637 -6.04 14.88 27.55
CA GLY A 637 -6.34 13.66 28.32
C GLY A 637 -5.14 12.71 28.37
N MET A 638 -4.79 12.12 27.22
CA MET A 638 -3.62 11.24 27.04
C MET A 638 -2.38 12.03 26.55
N ALA A 639 -2.15 13.21 27.12
CA ALA A 639 -1.11 14.12 26.64
C ALA A 639 0.33 13.63 26.92
N GLN A 640 0.99 13.03 25.93
CA GLN A 640 2.42 12.69 25.95
C GLN A 640 3.32 13.83 25.39
N ALA A 641 4.64 13.70 25.54
CA ALA A 641 5.65 14.58 24.93
C ALA A 641 6.94 13.79 24.68
N PRO A 642 7.85 14.23 23.78
CA PRO A 642 9.17 13.62 23.60
C PRO A 642 9.88 13.30 24.92
N SER A 643 10.49 12.13 25.03
CA SER A 643 11.07 11.59 26.25
C SER A 643 12.36 12.32 26.68
N ASP A 644 12.70 12.29 27.98
CA ASP A 644 13.87 12.98 28.56
C ASP A 644 15.22 12.58 27.93
N ALA A 645 15.30 11.40 27.29
CA ALA A 645 16.47 10.93 26.55
C ALA A 645 16.77 11.75 25.28
N SER A 646 15.79 12.51 24.78
CA SER A 646 15.90 13.40 23.62
C SER A 646 17.05 14.41 23.80
N THR A 647 17.86 14.58 22.75
CA THR A 647 18.93 15.59 22.72
C THR A 647 18.46 16.93 22.15
N GLN A 648 17.34 16.94 21.44
CA GLN A 648 16.65 18.15 21.01
C GLN A 648 15.67 18.62 22.09
N TYR A 649 15.52 19.93 22.24
CA TYR A 649 14.66 20.51 23.27
C TYR A 649 13.22 20.65 22.80
N SER A 650 12.28 20.40 23.72
CA SER A 650 10.84 20.45 23.47
C SER A 650 10.09 21.23 24.53
N VAL A 651 8.95 21.81 24.15
CA VAL A 651 8.05 22.59 25.00
C VAL A 651 6.66 21.98 24.90
N ALA A 652 6.02 21.74 26.04
CA ALA A 652 4.69 21.14 26.13
C ALA A 652 3.76 22.06 26.94
N MET A 653 2.70 22.58 26.32
CA MET A 653 1.78 23.56 26.92
C MET A 653 0.38 22.97 27.10
N SER A 654 -0.12 22.98 28.33
CA SER A 654 -1.51 22.62 28.66
C SER A 654 -2.34 23.88 28.97
N TYR A 655 -3.51 24.01 28.36
CA TYR A 655 -4.48 25.09 28.60
C TYR A 655 -5.58 24.64 29.56
N SER A 656 -6.02 25.50 30.48
CA SER A 656 -7.14 25.19 31.38
C SER A 656 -8.50 25.08 30.68
N THR A 657 -8.58 25.58 29.43
CA THR A 657 -9.77 25.55 28.59
C THR A 657 -9.40 25.18 27.15
N VAL A 658 -10.33 24.52 26.44
CA VAL A 658 -10.18 24.19 25.02
C VAL A 658 -10.09 25.48 24.19
N GLN A 659 -8.99 25.63 23.47
CA GLN A 659 -8.77 26.63 22.44
C GLN A 659 -9.45 26.18 21.14
N LYS A 660 -9.95 27.13 20.35
CA LYS A 660 -10.66 26.81 19.11
C LYS A 660 -9.71 26.63 17.94
N ALA A 661 -10.06 25.73 17.02
CA ALA A 661 -9.39 25.60 15.72
C ALA A 661 -9.13 26.96 15.07
N GLY A 662 -7.96 27.14 14.47
CA GLY A 662 -7.48 28.40 13.92
C GLY A 662 -6.97 29.43 14.95
N THR A 663 -7.07 29.17 16.26
CA THR A 663 -6.43 30.01 17.28
C THR A 663 -4.92 29.81 17.21
N LEU A 664 -4.18 30.86 16.80
CA LEU A 664 -2.74 30.74 16.64
C LEU A 664 -2.03 30.40 17.95
N VAL A 665 -1.03 29.53 17.86
CA VAL A 665 0.04 29.34 18.82
C VAL A 665 1.29 29.98 18.23
N HIS A 666 1.94 30.87 18.99
CA HIS A 666 3.17 31.52 18.56
C HIS A 666 4.26 31.41 19.62
N LEU A 667 5.45 30.98 19.21
CA LEU A 667 6.63 30.89 20.05
C LEU A 667 7.72 31.79 19.46
N GLN A 668 8.25 32.69 20.29
CA GLN A 668 9.38 33.55 19.94
C GLN A 668 10.46 33.51 21.03
N ASP A 669 11.69 33.85 20.65
CA ASP A 669 12.79 34.04 21.58
C ASP A 669 12.77 35.44 22.24
N SER A 670 13.72 35.68 23.14
CA SER A 670 13.93 36.96 23.81
C SER A 670 14.34 38.14 22.91
N GLU A 671 14.80 37.89 21.68
CA GLU A 671 15.14 38.91 20.68
C GLU A 671 13.93 39.29 19.80
N GLY A 672 12.87 38.47 19.81
CA GLY A 672 11.69 38.62 18.97
C GLY A 672 11.73 37.82 17.68
N ASN A 673 12.68 36.88 17.53
CA ASN A 673 12.73 35.98 16.39
C ASN A 673 11.62 34.90 16.53
N ASN A 674 10.92 34.63 15.44
CA ASN A 674 9.87 33.60 15.38
C ASN A 674 10.49 32.19 15.36
N ILE A 675 10.12 31.37 16.35
CA ILE A 675 10.45 29.93 16.39
C ILE A 675 9.31 29.10 15.78
N LEU A 676 8.06 29.42 16.12
CA LEU A 676 6.84 28.78 15.61
C LEU A 676 5.73 29.83 15.46
N THR A 677 4.97 29.75 14.37
CA THR A 677 3.61 30.30 14.31
C THR A 677 2.71 29.26 13.65
N PHE A 678 1.74 28.72 14.38
CA PHE A 678 0.92 27.59 13.95
C PHE A 678 -0.57 27.84 14.25
N ALA A 679 -1.44 27.53 13.29
CA ALA A 679 -2.89 27.47 13.46
C ALA A 679 -3.32 26.00 13.43
N PRO A 680 -3.68 25.39 14.58
CA PRO A 680 -4.24 24.04 14.59
C PRO A 680 -5.58 23.98 13.84
N ASP A 681 -5.78 22.95 13.02
CA ASP A 681 -7.00 22.75 12.24
C ASP A 681 -8.15 22.14 13.06
N LYS A 682 -7.81 21.56 14.22
CA LYS A 682 -8.76 21.04 15.23
C LYS A 682 -8.76 21.87 16.52
N ASP A 683 -9.84 21.77 17.28
CA ASP A 683 -9.90 22.30 18.65
C ASP A 683 -8.82 21.61 19.51
N TYR A 684 -8.15 22.37 20.38
CA TYR A 684 -6.99 21.85 21.13
C TYR A 684 -6.95 22.37 22.57
N GLN A 685 -6.40 21.56 23.47
CA GLN A 685 -6.15 21.93 24.86
C GLN A 685 -4.69 21.68 25.26
N TYR A 686 -3.92 21.02 24.40
CA TYR A 686 -2.52 20.71 24.60
C TYR A 686 -1.73 20.96 23.31
N VAL A 687 -0.49 21.42 23.44
CA VAL A 687 0.43 21.65 22.30
C VAL A 687 1.85 21.23 22.67
N VAL A 688 2.47 20.40 21.84
CA VAL A 688 3.90 20.06 21.88
C VAL A 688 4.62 20.77 20.74
N ILE A 689 5.80 21.33 21.03
CA ILE A 689 6.65 22.04 20.08
C ILE A 689 8.10 21.56 20.27
N SER A 690 8.75 21.11 19.20
CA SER A 690 10.20 20.90 19.15
C SER A 690 10.77 21.55 17.89
N SER A 691 11.90 22.25 18.02
CA SER A 691 12.54 22.98 16.92
C SER A 691 14.06 22.97 17.11
N PRO A 692 14.87 22.98 16.03
CA PRO A 692 16.33 23.06 16.14
C PRO A 692 16.81 24.42 16.68
N ASP A 693 15.93 25.43 16.70
CA ASP A 693 16.20 26.78 17.21
C ASP A 693 15.93 26.91 18.74
N LEU A 694 15.47 25.83 19.38
CA LEU A 694 15.35 25.75 20.83
C LEU A 694 16.71 25.43 21.47
N ALA A 695 17.12 26.24 22.44
CA ALA A 695 18.44 26.15 23.06
C ALA A 695 18.38 26.27 24.59
N LYS A 696 19.14 25.40 25.27
CA LYS A 696 19.26 25.40 26.73
C LYS A 696 19.93 26.66 27.27
N GLY A 697 19.29 27.27 28.26
CA GLY A 697 19.68 28.53 28.87
C GLY A 697 19.15 29.77 28.16
N SER A 698 18.42 29.62 27.04
CA SER A 698 17.73 30.71 26.36
C SER A 698 16.31 30.89 26.89
N SER A 699 15.84 32.14 26.88
CA SER A 699 14.49 32.55 27.28
C SER A 699 13.57 32.69 26.07
N TYR A 700 12.33 32.23 26.21
CA TYR A 700 11.29 32.25 25.18
C TYR A 700 9.95 32.73 25.77
N THR A 701 9.06 33.19 24.89
CA THR A 701 7.68 33.56 25.25
C THR A 701 6.69 32.86 24.32
N LEU A 702 5.72 32.14 24.91
CA LEU A 702 4.59 31.55 24.20
C LEU A 702 3.38 32.50 24.22
N TYR A 703 2.74 32.68 23.08
CA TYR A 703 1.54 33.50 22.85
C TYR A 703 0.39 32.69 22.26
N THR A 704 -0.85 33.15 22.47
CA THR A 704 -2.05 32.58 21.86
C THR A 704 -2.94 33.62 21.16
N GLY A 705 -3.62 33.19 20.10
CA GLY A 705 -4.43 34.05 19.24
C GLY A 705 -3.57 35.05 18.47
N GLY A 706 -4.14 36.20 18.11
CA GLY A 706 -3.47 37.19 17.26
C GLY A 706 -3.59 36.84 15.77
N THR A 707 -2.69 37.38 14.95
CA THR A 707 -2.63 37.15 13.50
C THR A 707 -1.18 37.03 13.01
N SER A 708 -1.01 36.38 11.86
CA SER A 708 0.25 36.31 11.13
C SER A 708 0.07 36.83 9.71
N THR A 709 1.08 37.54 9.18
CA THR A 709 1.14 37.92 7.75
C THR A 709 1.84 36.89 6.88
N GLY A 710 2.27 35.76 7.45
CA GLY A 710 3.03 34.73 6.77
C GLY A 710 2.21 33.88 5.81
N THR A 711 2.90 33.05 5.03
CA THR A 711 2.25 32.02 4.21
C THR A 711 2.05 30.77 5.06
N ALA A 712 0.80 30.36 5.24
CA ALA A 712 0.47 29.09 5.88
C ALA A 712 0.61 27.93 4.87
N ALA A 713 1.29 26.87 5.30
CA ALA A 713 1.18 25.54 4.72
C ALA A 713 0.82 24.60 5.88
N ASP A 714 -0.30 23.90 5.76
CA ASP A 714 -0.75 22.90 6.73
C ASP A 714 -0.75 23.45 8.19
N GLY A 715 -1.40 24.61 8.37
CA GLY A 715 -1.45 25.37 9.62
C GLY A 715 -0.16 26.11 10.01
N LEU A 716 1.02 25.71 9.51
CA LEU A 716 2.33 26.27 9.87
C LEU A 716 2.68 27.50 9.00
N TYR A 717 2.98 28.63 9.65
CA TYR A 717 3.26 29.91 8.97
C TYR A 717 4.76 30.16 8.77
N SER A 718 5.12 30.56 7.56
CA SER A 718 6.47 30.96 7.13
C SER A 718 6.51 32.41 6.64
N ASP A 719 7.69 33.04 6.65
CA ASP A 719 7.97 34.37 6.08
C ASP A 719 7.03 35.52 6.53
N GLY A 720 6.51 35.43 7.76
CA GLY A 720 5.50 36.33 8.31
C GLY A 720 5.96 37.21 9.47
N THR A 721 5.15 38.20 9.83
CA THR A 721 5.18 38.87 11.13
C THR A 721 3.96 38.47 11.94
N TYR A 722 4.17 37.98 13.16
CA TYR A 722 3.12 37.74 14.15
C TYR A 722 2.75 39.03 14.88
N SER A 723 1.47 39.24 15.21
CA SER A 723 1.05 40.39 15.99
C SER A 723 -0.29 40.18 16.72
N GLY A 724 -0.52 40.98 17.78
CA GLY A 724 -1.84 41.17 18.38
C GLY A 724 -2.39 40.02 19.23
N GLY A 725 -1.62 38.97 19.48
CA GLY A 725 -2.03 37.89 20.38
C GLY A 725 -1.83 38.16 21.86
N THR A 726 -2.38 37.28 22.68
CA THR A 726 -2.26 37.31 24.14
C THR A 726 -0.95 36.66 24.55
N LYS A 727 -0.15 37.38 25.36
CA LYS A 727 1.05 36.80 25.97
C LYS A 727 0.63 35.74 27.00
N GLY A 728 1.09 34.51 26.79
CA GLY A 728 0.89 33.38 27.69
C GLY A 728 1.99 33.31 28.75
N VAL A 729 3.09 32.62 28.43
CA VAL A 729 4.11 32.22 29.40
C VAL A 729 5.51 32.65 28.96
N ASP A 730 6.27 33.26 29.86
CA ASP A 730 7.73 33.42 29.75
C ASP A 730 8.42 32.23 30.43
N PHE A 731 9.43 31.66 29.79
CA PHE A 731 10.18 30.51 30.33
C PHE A 731 11.61 30.42 29.79
N ASP A 732 12.46 29.72 30.55
CA ASP A 732 13.82 29.35 30.15
C ASP A 732 13.90 27.84 29.91
N ILE A 733 14.57 27.40 28.83
CA ILE A 733 14.81 25.97 28.59
C ILE A 733 15.95 25.48 29.49
N SER A 734 15.68 24.49 30.34
CA SER A 734 16.65 23.96 31.31
C SER A 734 16.84 22.43 31.27
N SER A 735 15.82 21.70 30.86
CA SER A 735 15.73 20.25 30.65
C SER A 735 15.36 19.92 29.19
N SER A 736 15.41 18.64 28.79
CA SER A 736 15.01 18.19 27.46
C SER A 736 13.56 18.60 27.12
N ILE A 737 12.66 18.48 28.10
CA ILE A 737 11.27 18.94 28.03
C ILE A 737 11.08 20.15 28.96
N THR A 738 10.35 21.16 28.52
CA THR A 738 9.83 22.25 29.38
C THR A 738 8.30 22.21 29.42
N TRP A 739 7.75 21.86 30.58
CA TRP A 739 6.31 21.75 30.79
C TRP A 739 5.71 23.10 31.20
N LEU A 740 4.67 23.55 30.48
CA LEU A 740 4.03 24.84 30.65
C LEU A 740 2.53 24.69 30.93
N SER A 741 1.99 25.67 31.67
CA SER A 741 0.56 25.93 31.81
C SER A 741 0.33 27.43 31.90
N GLU A 742 -0.92 27.88 31.89
CA GLU A 742 -1.26 29.29 32.15
C GLU A 742 -0.79 29.80 33.53
N SER A 743 -0.36 28.91 34.44
CA SER A 743 0.26 29.27 35.72
C SER A 743 1.79 29.41 35.68
N GLY A 744 2.44 29.09 34.56
CA GLY A 744 3.89 29.10 34.37
C GLY A 744 4.50 27.72 34.13
N VAL A 745 5.81 27.61 34.38
CA VAL A 745 6.59 26.38 34.21
C VAL A 745 6.30 25.37 35.32
N SER A 746 6.07 24.12 34.95
CA SER A 746 5.90 22.96 35.84
C SER A 746 7.14 22.06 35.84
N ALA A 747 7.32 21.28 36.91
CA ALA A 747 8.41 20.29 37.02
C ALA A 747 8.11 18.97 36.28
N SER A 748 6.86 18.75 35.86
CA SER A 748 6.36 17.57 35.14
C SER A 748 5.07 17.93 34.39
N ASN A 749 4.53 17.00 33.58
CA ASN A 749 3.23 17.17 32.95
C ASN A 749 2.16 17.63 33.97
N PRO A 750 1.56 18.83 33.82
CA PRO A 750 0.58 19.35 34.78
C PRO A 750 -0.76 18.60 34.75
N ASN A 751 -1.06 17.87 33.66
CA ASN A 751 -2.25 17.02 33.54
C ASN A 751 -2.00 15.54 33.92
N GLY A 752 -0.75 15.17 34.25
CA GLY A 752 -0.34 13.77 34.43
C GLY A 752 -1.01 13.04 35.60
N GLY A 753 -2.13 12.39 35.35
CA GLY A 753 -2.64 11.28 36.15
C GLY A 753 -1.74 10.06 35.98
N GLY A 754 -0.86 9.81 36.94
CA GLY A 754 0.19 8.81 36.78
C GLY A 754 -0.28 7.34 36.77
N PHE A 755 -0.21 6.73 35.59
CA PHE A 755 0.11 5.32 35.35
C PHE A 755 1.29 5.32 34.35
N GLY A 756 2.34 4.49 34.43
CA GLY A 756 2.74 3.54 35.46
C GLY A 756 4.25 3.26 35.50
N GLY A 757 5.10 4.18 35.01
CA GLY A 757 6.56 4.01 34.95
C GLY A 757 7.19 3.71 36.32
N GLY A 758 7.72 2.49 36.49
CA GLY A 758 8.10 1.88 37.76
C GLY A 758 9.32 2.47 38.49
N GLY A 759 9.25 3.74 38.91
CA GLY A 759 10.24 4.40 39.76
C GLY A 759 10.27 3.83 41.19
N GLY A 760 11.12 2.84 41.43
CA GLY A 760 11.24 2.16 42.73
C GLY A 760 11.54 3.10 43.91
N ARG A 761 10.55 3.32 44.78
CA ARG A 761 10.75 4.01 46.07
C ARG A 761 11.68 3.18 46.97
N PRO A 762 12.80 3.73 47.49
CA PRO A 762 13.69 2.97 48.36
C PRO A 762 13.00 2.62 49.68
N GLN A 763 12.93 1.31 50.00
CA GLN A 763 12.44 0.83 51.28
C GLN A 763 13.32 1.39 52.42
N ARG A 764 12.72 2.23 53.27
CA ARG A 764 13.33 2.59 54.55
C ARG A 764 13.33 1.36 55.45
N ASN A 765 14.52 0.81 55.68
CA ASN A 765 14.74 -0.38 56.48
C ASN A 765 14.44 -0.09 57.96
N ALA A 766 13.25 -0.49 58.43
CA ALA A 766 12.83 -0.29 59.81
C ALA A 766 13.32 -1.44 60.70
N ALA A 767 14.43 -1.21 61.41
CA ALA A 767 14.91 -2.15 62.42
C ALA A 767 13.94 -2.23 63.60
N GLN A 768 13.64 -3.45 64.04
CA GLN A 768 12.78 -3.71 65.21
C GLN A 768 13.39 -3.13 66.49
N GLY A 769 12.61 -2.31 67.21
CA GLY A 769 12.97 -1.74 68.51
C GLY A 769 11.80 -1.79 69.48
N THR A 770 11.75 -2.88 70.26
CA THR A 770 10.94 -3.16 71.46
C THR A 770 9.96 -2.09 71.97
N ALA A 771 8.71 -2.50 72.16
CA ALA A 771 7.66 -1.70 72.79
C ALA A 771 7.98 -1.32 74.26
N ALA A 772 7.61 -0.09 74.63
CA ALA A 772 7.41 0.33 76.01
C ALA A 772 6.09 1.13 76.10
N GLN A 773 5.25 0.79 77.08
CA GLN A 773 3.98 1.49 77.33
C GLN A 773 4.25 2.83 78.03
N ASN A 774 3.52 3.90 77.67
CA ASN A 774 2.42 4.42 78.52
C ASN A 774 1.93 5.82 78.15
N THR A 775 0.62 6.00 78.40
CA THR A 775 -0.10 7.22 78.80
C THR A 775 -0.18 8.43 77.86
N GLU A 776 -1.44 8.86 77.69
CA GLU A 776 -1.91 10.11 77.11
C GLU A 776 -1.32 11.35 77.78
N THR A 777 -1.14 12.44 77.03
CA THR A 777 -1.66 13.75 77.47
C THR A 777 -1.94 14.66 76.27
N THR A 778 -3.00 15.46 76.38
CA THR A 778 -3.53 16.40 75.38
C THR A 778 -2.91 17.80 75.50
N THR A 779 -3.31 18.71 74.58
CA THR A 779 -3.02 20.16 74.51
C THR A 779 -1.64 20.56 73.97
N ALA A 780 -1.42 21.76 73.41
CA ALA A 780 -2.24 22.66 72.57
C ALA A 780 -1.32 23.80 72.07
N THR A 781 -1.60 24.36 70.88
CA THR A 781 -1.24 25.73 70.42
C THR A 781 0.04 26.40 70.94
N ASN A 782 1.01 26.61 70.04
CA ASN A 782 1.31 27.95 69.50
C ASN A 782 2.10 27.84 68.19
#